data_AF-A0A2B7Z5A7-F1
#
_entry.id   AF-A0A2B7Z5A7-F1
#
_cell.length_a   1.000
_cell.length_b   1.000
_cell.length_c   1.000
_cell.angle_alpha   90.00
_cell.angle_beta   90.00
_cell.angle_gamma   90.00
#
_symmetry.space_group_name_H-M   'P 1'
#
loop_
_entity.id
_entity.type
_entity.pdbx_description
1 polymer ?
#
loop_
_entity_poly.entity_id
_entity_poly.type
_entity_poly.pdbx_seq_one_letter_code
_entity_poly.pdbx_strand_id
1 'polypeptide(L)'
;MKNHMAAGWFYSPSQMRRYFGSRVSSLKPPKTRLRNPYHIVHELNQHQWLMFLVGFLGWVWDAFDFFTVSLCITEIAGEFGVPNSNVSWGLTVTLMLRPVGALIFGLFADRYGRKWPMIINLGLFVVLELGSGFCNNLHQLLGVRSLYGIAMGGLYGSAAATALEDLPYEARGLMSGWFGQGYAVGYLLTAIFYRAFVPTTTHGWRSLFWFGAAPPILIMIFRWYLPETSHFLAMKAEREARARADSSVEVGSKGKHIGLRAFFRDGSRGLKENWVLFVYMVVVMAGFSSCSHGSQDLYPTFLKEQVGKSPTTPIIITVVGQIGSIVGATTFGYLSTLFGRRLVMMIACIFGGALIPAYIFPRSNVLIASAFFEQFFVGGVWAPIPIHLSELTPPSLRGLMVGLTYQLGNLVSSASATIQSTIGERYPLPDSPTGMKRFDYGKVIAIFMGAVWAYMFTLLFLGPEMTQEEREEEAEASMQLYQLQSQGINPVQVGEARARVLQKKAELGQGVKIAEHSEAGYIELNDLSGDVVEKLFSSIFRRVPISSLRSSVGLSVAAAASFQNRPSPSGAALSFTPATPLSVKAAHISSRMAHSKVIIIGSGPAAHTAAIYLSRAELKPVLYEGMMANNTAPGGQLTTTTDVENYPGFPNGINGSELMDSMRAQSIRFGTEIITETVSRVDLSSRPFKLWKEYADGPGDAPAHTADALIIATGANARRLDLPGEQQYWQNGISACAVCDGAVPIFRNKPLFVIGGGDSAAEEAMFLTKYGSKVTVLVRKDKLRASKTMAKRLLANPKVEVKFNTVAVEVQGEPAPRGLMTHLKIKNVVSGTEEVVPASGLFYAVGHDPATALVKGQIETDAEGYIVTKPGTSYTSVPGVFAAGDVQDKRYRQAITSAGSGCIAALEAEKFIAESEGGDEPPLVTSTIEQSTTEEGGKGAPSLEYTSNPLL
;
A
#
# COMPACT_ATOMS: atom_id res chain seq x y z
N MET A 1 15.06 1.55 -11.40
CA MET A 1 15.24 1.34 -12.86
C MET A 1 14.05 0.53 -13.34
N LYS A 2 13.02 1.23 -13.82
CA LYS A 2 11.72 0.64 -14.19
C LYS A 2 11.92 -0.39 -15.31
N ASN A 3 11.66 -1.67 -15.01
CA ASN A 3 11.27 -2.59 -16.06
C ASN A 3 9.90 -2.09 -16.49
N HIS A 4 9.81 -1.26 -17.53
CA HIS A 4 8.51 -0.91 -18.08
C HIS A 4 7.87 -2.20 -18.60
N MET A 5 7.11 -2.92 -17.76
CA MET A 5 6.16 -3.94 -18.22
C MET A 5 5.09 -3.33 -19.15
N ALA A 6 5.02 -1.98 -19.21
CA ALA A 6 4.28 -1.22 -20.20
C ALA A 6 4.88 -1.28 -21.63
N ALA A 7 6.12 -1.75 -21.81
CA ALA A 7 6.73 -1.96 -23.11
C ALA A 7 7.09 -3.44 -23.25
N GLY A 8 6.35 -4.15 -24.10
CA GLY A 8 6.58 -5.56 -24.42
C GLY A 8 8.06 -5.99 -24.55
N TRP A 9 8.33 -7.27 -24.26
CA TRP A 9 9.68 -7.82 -24.33
C TRP A 9 10.36 -7.54 -25.67
N PHE A 10 11.56 -6.95 -25.58
CA PHE A 10 12.58 -6.78 -26.61
C PHE A 10 12.16 -6.06 -27.91
N TYR A 11 12.35 -4.74 -27.95
CA TYR A 11 12.29 -3.95 -29.18
C TYR A 11 13.69 -3.65 -29.77
N SER A 12 14.77 -4.04 -29.08
CA SER A 12 16.15 -3.81 -29.55
C SER A 12 17.17 -4.85 -29.04
N PRO A 13 18.24 -5.13 -29.82
CA PRO A 13 19.36 -5.96 -29.38
C PRO A 13 20.05 -5.49 -28.09
N SER A 14 20.10 -4.18 -27.86
CA SER A 14 20.62 -3.58 -26.62
C SER A 14 19.78 -3.92 -25.39
N GLN A 15 18.45 -3.93 -25.53
CA GLN A 15 17.54 -4.35 -24.45
C GLN A 15 17.70 -5.84 -24.15
N MET A 16 17.88 -6.70 -25.17
CA MET A 16 18.19 -8.12 -24.98
C MET A 16 19.49 -8.31 -24.19
N ARG A 17 20.59 -7.67 -24.61
CA ARG A 17 21.87 -7.77 -23.92
C ARG A 17 21.78 -7.30 -22.47
N ARG A 18 21.08 -6.20 -22.21
CA ARG A 18 20.88 -5.66 -20.85
C ARG A 18 20.00 -6.58 -19.99
N TYR A 19 18.97 -7.17 -20.57
CA TYR A 19 18.08 -8.09 -19.88
C TYR A 19 18.80 -9.38 -19.47
N PHE A 20 19.50 -10.04 -20.41
CA PHE A 20 20.24 -11.25 -20.10
C PHE A 20 21.40 -10.97 -19.13
N GLY A 21 22.10 -9.85 -19.31
CA GLY A 21 23.15 -9.40 -18.39
C GLY A 21 22.65 -9.11 -16.96
N SER A 22 21.37 -8.75 -16.80
CA SER A 22 20.79 -8.44 -15.49
C SER A 22 20.15 -9.62 -14.75
N ARG A 23 20.11 -10.84 -15.34
CA ARG A 23 19.42 -11.99 -14.72
C ARG A 23 19.99 -12.35 -13.34
N VAL A 24 21.31 -12.42 -13.22
CA VAL A 24 21.96 -12.71 -11.92
C VAL A 24 21.70 -11.59 -10.91
N SER A 25 21.85 -10.32 -11.31
CA SER A 25 21.56 -9.19 -10.44
C SER A 25 20.08 -9.07 -10.05
N SER A 26 19.17 -9.59 -10.89
CA SER A 26 17.72 -9.58 -10.63
C SER A 26 17.28 -10.56 -9.56
N LEU A 27 18.12 -11.54 -9.21
CA LEU A 27 17.88 -12.50 -8.13
C LEU A 27 18.25 -11.93 -6.76
N LYS A 28 18.70 -10.68 -6.68
CA LYS A 28 18.98 -10.03 -5.39
C LYS A 28 17.71 -10.02 -4.55
N PRO A 29 17.72 -10.58 -3.32
CA PRO A 29 16.56 -10.60 -2.45
C PRO A 29 15.99 -9.19 -2.22
N PRO A 30 14.65 -9.05 -2.18
CA PRO A 30 14.01 -7.79 -1.79
C PRO A 30 14.43 -7.40 -0.36
N LYS A 31 14.48 -6.10 -0.07
CA LYS A 31 14.78 -5.58 1.27
C LYS A 31 13.54 -5.62 2.17
N THR A 32 12.81 -6.73 2.20
CA THR A 32 11.63 -6.89 3.05
C THR A 32 12.06 -7.27 4.47
N ARG A 33 11.50 -6.58 5.49
CA ARG A 33 11.77 -6.90 6.90
C ARG A 33 11.10 -8.23 7.25
N LEU A 34 11.81 -9.10 7.97
CA LEU A 34 11.27 -10.38 8.44
C LEU A 34 10.15 -10.10 9.44
N ARG A 35 8.89 -10.38 9.05
CA ARG A 35 7.72 -10.28 9.94
C ARG A 35 7.24 -11.68 10.30
N ASN A 36 6.82 -11.87 11.54
CA ASN A 36 6.30 -13.16 12.01
C ASN A 36 5.03 -13.52 11.22
N PRO A 37 4.97 -14.72 10.60
CA PRO A 37 3.81 -15.15 9.79
C PRO A 37 2.50 -15.15 10.57
N TYR A 38 2.53 -15.40 11.88
CA TYR A 38 1.34 -15.35 12.73
C TYR A 38 0.71 -13.94 12.76
N HIS A 39 1.55 -12.90 12.86
CA HIS A 39 1.07 -11.52 12.85
C HIS A 39 0.52 -11.12 11.48
N ILE A 40 1.17 -11.54 10.38
CA ILE A 40 0.70 -11.28 9.01
C ILE A 40 -0.72 -11.82 8.80
N VAL A 41 -0.97 -13.02 9.30
CA VAL A 41 -2.25 -13.72 9.18
C VAL A 41 -3.32 -13.10 10.08
N HIS A 42 -2.94 -12.63 11.27
CA HIS A 42 -3.84 -11.99 12.23
C HIS A 42 -4.20 -10.53 11.86
N GLU A 43 -3.42 -9.88 11.01
CA GLU A 43 -3.70 -8.54 10.48
C GLU A 43 -4.77 -8.53 9.37
N LEU A 44 -5.10 -9.71 8.82
CA LEU A 44 -6.16 -9.84 7.83
C LEU A 44 -7.53 -9.60 8.46
N ASN A 45 -8.31 -8.71 7.84
CA ASN A 45 -9.66 -8.41 8.31
C ASN A 45 -10.65 -9.54 7.95
N GLN A 46 -11.84 -9.48 8.55
CA GLN A 46 -12.89 -10.48 8.31
C GLN A 46 -13.26 -10.59 6.82
N HIS A 47 -13.33 -9.46 6.10
CA HIS A 47 -13.68 -9.48 4.68
C HIS A 47 -12.63 -10.23 3.84
N GLN A 48 -11.36 -9.94 4.04
CA GLN A 48 -10.21 -10.60 3.38
C GLN A 48 -10.20 -12.10 3.66
N TRP A 49 -10.46 -12.50 4.91
CA TRP A 49 -10.58 -13.91 5.26
C TRP A 49 -11.74 -14.62 4.57
N LEU A 50 -12.92 -13.99 4.53
CA LEU A 50 -14.08 -14.59 3.87
C LEU A 50 -13.88 -14.71 2.36
N MET A 51 -13.26 -13.70 1.73
CA MET A 51 -12.91 -13.71 0.30
C MET A 51 -11.85 -14.76 -0.02
N PHE A 52 -10.83 -14.88 0.83
CA PHE A 52 -9.85 -15.95 0.73
C PHE A 52 -10.49 -17.33 0.85
N LEU A 53 -11.30 -17.53 1.90
CA LEU A 53 -11.92 -18.82 2.19
C LEU A 53 -12.86 -19.28 1.07
N VAL A 54 -13.70 -18.39 0.53
CA VAL A 54 -14.62 -18.78 -0.56
C VAL A 54 -13.86 -19.17 -1.82
N GLY A 55 -12.80 -18.43 -2.18
CA GLY A 55 -11.94 -18.76 -3.32
C GLY A 55 -11.18 -20.06 -3.10
N PHE A 56 -10.61 -20.26 -1.91
CA PHE A 56 -9.93 -21.49 -1.52
C PHE A 56 -10.86 -22.70 -1.56
N LEU A 57 -12.07 -22.61 -0.99
CA LEU A 57 -13.06 -23.70 -1.02
C LEU A 57 -13.48 -24.04 -2.45
N GLY A 58 -13.67 -23.04 -3.31
CA GLY A 58 -13.92 -23.27 -4.73
C GLY A 58 -12.80 -24.06 -5.40
N TRP A 59 -11.54 -23.72 -5.12
CA TRP A 59 -10.38 -24.43 -5.66
C TRP A 59 -10.22 -25.85 -5.10
N VAL A 60 -10.44 -26.03 -3.79
CA VAL A 60 -10.46 -27.35 -3.15
C VAL A 60 -11.48 -28.26 -3.81
N TRP A 61 -12.66 -27.74 -4.11
CA TRP A 61 -13.73 -28.55 -4.69
C TRP A 61 -13.51 -28.86 -6.18
N ASP A 62 -12.91 -27.93 -6.93
CA ASP A 62 -12.42 -28.19 -8.30
C ASP A 62 -11.48 -29.39 -8.34
N ALA A 63 -10.53 -29.43 -7.40
CA ALA A 63 -9.60 -30.53 -7.27
C ALA A 63 -10.28 -31.82 -6.80
N PHE A 64 -11.24 -31.72 -5.87
CA PHE A 64 -12.00 -32.89 -5.40
C PHE A 64 -12.67 -33.64 -6.55
N ASP A 65 -13.41 -32.91 -7.40
CA ASP A 65 -14.15 -33.48 -8.53
C ASP A 65 -13.21 -34.07 -9.59
N PHE A 66 -12.07 -33.40 -9.85
CA PHE A 66 -11.04 -33.93 -10.77
C PHE A 66 -10.50 -35.29 -10.30
N PHE A 67 -10.14 -35.37 -9.02
CA PHE A 67 -9.59 -36.59 -8.45
C PHE A 67 -10.64 -37.69 -8.27
N THR A 68 -11.93 -37.36 -8.19
CA THR A 68 -13.02 -38.35 -8.14
C THR A 68 -12.96 -39.27 -9.36
N VAL A 69 -12.75 -38.74 -10.55
CA VAL A 69 -12.58 -39.56 -11.76
C VAL A 69 -11.27 -40.35 -11.70
N SER A 70 -10.17 -39.71 -11.28
CA SER A 70 -8.85 -40.35 -11.21
C SER A 70 -8.79 -41.53 -10.24
N LEU A 71 -9.52 -41.48 -9.12
CA LEU A 71 -9.54 -42.54 -8.13
C LEU A 71 -10.54 -43.65 -8.46
N CYS A 72 -11.55 -43.38 -9.29
CA CYS A 72 -12.60 -44.33 -9.69
C CYS A 72 -12.39 -44.97 -11.07
N ILE A 73 -11.21 -44.82 -11.70
CA ILE A 73 -10.93 -45.33 -13.06
C ILE A 73 -11.27 -46.82 -13.16
N THR A 74 -10.83 -47.61 -12.20
CA THR A 74 -10.97 -49.07 -12.19
C THR A 74 -12.42 -49.53 -12.07
N GLU A 75 -13.20 -48.85 -11.25
CA GLU A 75 -14.60 -49.14 -10.97
C GLU A 75 -15.48 -48.75 -12.16
N ILE A 76 -15.22 -47.59 -12.76
CA ILE A 76 -15.91 -47.11 -13.97
C ILE A 76 -15.62 -48.06 -15.15
N ALA A 77 -14.35 -48.46 -15.32
CA ALA A 77 -13.92 -49.37 -16.36
C ALA A 77 -14.57 -50.75 -16.21
N GLY A 78 -14.58 -51.28 -14.98
CA GLY A 78 -15.22 -52.55 -14.65
C GLY A 78 -16.72 -52.54 -14.93
N GLU A 79 -17.41 -51.45 -14.64
CA GLU A 79 -18.85 -51.36 -14.88
C GLU A 79 -19.21 -51.18 -16.36
N PHE A 80 -18.49 -50.33 -17.09
CA PHE A 80 -18.77 -50.11 -18.52
C PHE A 80 -18.17 -51.19 -19.43
N GLY A 81 -17.42 -52.16 -18.88
CA GLY A 81 -16.81 -53.24 -19.65
C GLY A 81 -15.73 -52.76 -20.63
N VAL A 82 -15.02 -51.70 -20.27
CA VAL A 82 -14.00 -51.04 -21.11
C VAL A 82 -12.63 -51.09 -20.43
N PRO A 83 -11.51 -51.02 -21.17
CA PRO A 83 -10.19 -50.94 -20.56
C PRO A 83 -10.00 -49.62 -19.79
N ASN A 84 -9.22 -49.65 -18.71
CA ASN A 84 -8.88 -48.48 -17.88
C ASN A 84 -8.31 -47.30 -18.69
N SER A 85 -7.58 -47.59 -19.78
CA SER A 85 -7.04 -46.58 -20.68
C SER A 85 -8.13 -45.73 -21.35
N ASN A 86 -9.26 -46.34 -21.71
CA ASN A 86 -10.38 -45.63 -22.34
C ASN A 86 -11.09 -44.70 -21.34
N VAL A 87 -11.16 -45.09 -20.07
CA VAL A 87 -11.69 -44.23 -19.00
C VAL A 87 -10.71 -43.10 -18.67
N SER A 88 -9.41 -43.40 -18.67
CA SER A 88 -8.34 -42.41 -18.46
C SER A 88 -8.33 -41.33 -19.54
N TRP A 89 -8.77 -41.66 -20.77
CA TRP A 89 -8.99 -40.67 -21.82
C TRP A 89 -9.99 -39.57 -21.41
N GLY A 90 -10.94 -39.88 -20.52
CA GLY A 90 -11.86 -38.90 -19.94
C GLY A 90 -11.17 -37.82 -19.10
N LEU A 91 -10.11 -38.16 -18.38
CA LEU A 91 -9.28 -37.18 -17.67
C LEU A 91 -8.58 -36.25 -18.66
N THR A 92 -8.03 -36.83 -19.73
CA THR A 92 -7.32 -36.07 -20.78
C THR A 92 -8.25 -35.09 -21.48
N VAL A 93 -9.43 -35.55 -21.92
CA VAL A 93 -10.43 -34.71 -22.59
C VAL A 93 -10.92 -33.58 -21.67
N THR A 94 -11.11 -33.87 -20.39
CA THR A 94 -11.47 -32.86 -19.38
C THR A 94 -10.40 -31.76 -19.33
N LEU A 95 -9.13 -32.13 -19.22
CA LEU A 95 -8.00 -31.19 -19.20
C LEU A 95 -7.87 -30.39 -20.51
N MET A 96 -8.07 -31.04 -21.66
CA MET A 96 -7.93 -30.42 -22.99
C MET A 96 -8.94 -29.29 -23.23
N LEU A 97 -10.13 -29.37 -22.62
CA LEU A 97 -11.20 -28.39 -22.79
C LEU A 97 -11.18 -27.26 -21.74
N ARG A 98 -10.34 -27.34 -20.71
CA ARG A 98 -10.19 -26.28 -19.70
C ARG A 98 -9.79 -24.92 -20.28
N PRO A 99 -8.90 -24.81 -21.30
CA PRO A 99 -8.59 -23.50 -21.90
C PRO A 99 -9.79 -22.79 -22.49
N VAL A 100 -10.77 -23.53 -23.05
CA VAL A 100 -12.01 -22.96 -23.60
C VAL A 100 -12.81 -22.30 -22.47
N GLY A 101 -12.92 -23.01 -21.34
CA GLY A 101 -13.50 -22.50 -20.10
C GLY A 101 -12.84 -21.24 -19.58
N ALA A 102 -11.51 -21.27 -19.45
CA ALA A 102 -10.74 -20.13 -18.98
C ALA A 102 -10.90 -18.91 -19.87
N LEU A 103 -10.95 -19.10 -21.19
CA LEU A 103 -11.19 -18.00 -22.14
C LEU A 103 -12.58 -17.38 -21.94
N ILE A 104 -13.63 -18.21 -21.89
CA ILE A 104 -15.01 -17.73 -21.73
C ILE A 104 -15.15 -17.06 -20.37
N PHE A 105 -15.02 -17.81 -19.28
CA PHE A 105 -15.29 -17.31 -17.94
C PHE A 105 -14.26 -16.27 -17.47
N GLY A 106 -13.02 -16.31 -17.96
CA GLY A 106 -12.03 -15.27 -17.72
C GLY A 106 -12.44 -13.92 -18.33
N LEU A 107 -12.94 -13.91 -19.57
CA LEU A 107 -13.49 -12.69 -20.19
C LEU A 107 -14.70 -12.17 -19.44
N PHE A 108 -15.58 -13.06 -18.97
CA PHE A 108 -16.71 -12.67 -18.12
C PHE A 108 -16.24 -12.12 -16.75
N ALA A 109 -15.21 -12.71 -16.15
CA ALA A 109 -14.66 -12.30 -14.85
C ALA A 109 -14.01 -10.92 -14.89
N ASP A 110 -13.24 -10.61 -15.93
CA ASP A 110 -12.62 -9.29 -16.07
C ASP A 110 -13.60 -8.19 -16.51
N ARG A 111 -14.76 -8.59 -17.06
CA ARG A 111 -15.80 -7.65 -17.48
C ARG A 111 -16.84 -7.37 -16.41
N TYR A 112 -17.42 -8.41 -15.83
CA TYR A 112 -18.59 -8.30 -14.96
C TYR A 112 -18.27 -8.49 -13.49
N GLY A 113 -17.05 -8.91 -13.17
CA GLY A 113 -16.61 -9.23 -11.80
C GLY A 113 -16.42 -10.72 -11.62
N ARG A 114 -15.75 -11.12 -10.55
CA ARG A 114 -15.36 -12.50 -10.25
C ARG A 114 -16.52 -13.29 -9.61
N LYS A 115 -17.48 -12.61 -8.98
CA LYS A 115 -18.61 -13.21 -8.26
C LYS A 115 -19.48 -14.10 -9.14
N TRP A 116 -20.07 -13.54 -10.19
CA TRP A 116 -21.05 -14.25 -11.01
C TRP A 116 -20.45 -15.39 -11.84
N PRO A 117 -19.28 -15.23 -12.49
CA PRO A 117 -18.62 -16.33 -13.18
C PRO A 117 -18.31 -17.50 -12.25
N MET A 118 -17.86 -17.23 -11.01
CA MET A 118 -17.63 -18.27 -10.01
C MET A 118 -18.94 -19.00 -9.63
N ILE A 119 -20.03 -18.28 -9.36
CA ILE A 119 -21.33 -18.87 -9.04
C ILE A 119 -21.87 -19.70 -10.21
N ILE A 120 -21.74 -19.22 -11.45
CA ILE A 120 -22.17 -19.93 -12.65
C ILE A 120 -21.33 -21.21 -12.84
N ASN A 121 -20.00 -21.15 -12.68
CA ASN A 121 -19.14 -22.33 -12.78
C ASN A 121 -19.49 -23.37 -11.73
N LEU A 122 -19.68 -22.96 -10.47
CA LEU A 122 -20.10 -23.88 -9.41
C LEU A 122 -21.49 -24.47 -9.70
N GLY A 123 -22.43 -23.69 -10.24
CA GLY A 123 -23.72 -24.21 -10.67
C GLY A 123 -23.60 -25.25 -11.81
N LEU A 124 -22.69 -25.01 -12.75
CA LEU A 124 -22.36 -25.99 -13.80
C LEU A 124 -21.72 -27.25 -13.20
N PHE A 125 -20.89 -27.13 -12.15
CA PHE A 125 -20.34 -28.30 -11.45
C PHE A 125 -21.45 -29.14 -10.86
N VAL A 126 -22.41 -28.54 -10.15
CA VAL A 126 -23.56 -29.28 -9.59
C VAL A 126 -24.27 -30.10 -10.67
N VAL A 127 -24.63 -29.45 -11.78
CA VAL A 127 -25.40 -30.11 -12.85
C VAL A 127 -24.60 -31.21 -13.55
N LEU A 128 -23.35 -30.92 -13.90
CA LEU A 128 -22.49 -31.83 -14.66
C LEU A 128 -21.92 -32.96 -13.81
N GLU A 129 -21.75 -32.73 -12.50
CA GLU A 129 -21.34 -33.76 -11.54
C GLU A 129 -22.47 -34.74 -11.27
N LEU A 130 -23.70 -34.24 -11.03
CA LEU A 130 -24.89 -35.10 -10.96
C LEU A 130 -25.06 -35.89 -12.25
N GLY A 131 -24.93 -35.24 -13.41
CA GLY A 131 -25.05 -35.88 -14.73
C GLY A 131 -24.07 -37.05 -14.93
N SER A 132 -22.84 -36.95 -14.41
CA SER A 132 -21.86 -38.05 -14.51
C SER A 132 -22.27 -39.28 -13.72
N GLY A 133 -22.90 -39.10 -12.57
CA GLY A 133 -23.46 -40.21 -11.80
C GLY A 133 -24.59 -40.93 -12.54
N PHE A 134 -25.28 -40.29 -13.49
CA PHE A 134 -26.36 -40.90 -14.28
C PHE A 134 -25.92 -41.44 -15.65
N CYS A 135 -24.62 -41.39 -15.96
CA CYS A 135 -24.11 -41.93 -17.22
C CYS A 135 -24.17 -43.46 -17.23
N ASN A 136 -24.68 -44.03 -18.33
CA ASN A 136 -24.86 -45.48 -18.50
C ASN A 136 -23.80 -46.12 -19.41
N ASN A 137 -22.98 -45.31 -20.06
CA ASN A 137 -21.88 -45.78 -20.88
C ASN A 137 -20.73 -44.76 -20.88
N LEU A 138 -19.57 -45.21 -21.35
CA LEU A 138 -18.37 -44.39 -21.40
C LEU A 138 -18.54 -43.14 -22.28
N HIS A 139 -19.20 -43.24 -23.44
CA HIS A 139 -19.37 -42.10 -24.35
C HIS A 139 -20.20 -40.96 -23.73
N GLN A 140 -21.26 -41.30 -22.98
CA GLN A 140 -22.04 -40.33 -22.20
C GLN A 140 -21.17 -39.69 -21.12
N LEU A 141 -20.40 -40.49 -20.37
CA LEU A 141 -19.51 -39.98 -19.33
C LEU A 141 -18.46 -39.03 -19.92
N LEU A 142 -17.83 -39.40 -21.04
CA LEU A 142 -16.87 -38.56 -21.75
C LEU A 142 -17.49 -37.25 -22.24
N GLY A 143 -18.73 -37.29 -22.75
CA GLY A 143 -19.47 -36.10 -23.16
C GLY A 143 -19.74 -35.14 -22.00
N VAL A 144 -20.22 -35.66 -20.86
CA VAL A 144 -20.47 -34.85 -19.65
C VAL A 144 -19.16 -34.32 -19.08
N ARG A 145 -18.10 -35.12 -19.05
CA ARG A 145 -16.77 -34.70 -18.59
C ARG A 145 -16.11 -33.67 -19.51
N SER A 146 -16.42 -33.72 -20.81
CA SER A 146 -15.99 -32.68 -21.77
C SER A 146 -16.59 -31.32 -21.42
N LEU A 147 -17.90 -31.28 -21.17
CA LEU A 147 -18.60 -30.06 -20.72
C LEU A 147 -18.10 -29.63 -19.34
N TYR A 148 -17.85 -30.60 -18.46
CA TYR A 148 -17.27 -30.33 -17.14
C TYR A 148 -15.90 -29.68 -17.27
N GLY A 149 -15.04 -30.13 -18.19
CA GLY A 149 -13.74 -29.51 -18.47
C GLY A 149 -13.86 -28.02 -18.84
N ILE A 150 -14.88 -27.64 -19.60
CA ILE A 150 -15.16 -26.23 -19.91
C ILE A 150 -15.56 -25.45 -18.65
N ALA A 151 -16.43 -25.99 -17.79
CA ALA A 151 -16.77 -25.33 -16.53
C ALA A 151 -15.53 -25.22 -15.61
N MET A 152 -14.77 -26.31 -15.48
CA MET A 152 -13.59 -26.46 -14.63
C MET A 152 -12.48 -25.50 -15.02
N GLY A 153 -12.34 -25.24 -16.31
CA GLY A 153 -11.40 -24.26 -16.84
C GLY A 153 -11.66 -22.84 -16.36
N GLY A 154 -12.93 -22.49 -16.16
CA GLY A 154 -13.35 -21.15 -15.78
C GLY A 154 -13.21 -20.80 -14.30
N LEU A 155 -13.07 -21.80 -13.42
CA LEU A 155 -13.11 -21.57 -11.98
C LEU A 155 -11.79 -21.02 -11.43
N TYR A 156 -10.64 -21.60 -11.79
CA TYR A 156 -9.32 -21.27 -11.21
C TYR A 156 -9.01 -19.76 -11.24
N GLY A 157 -9.11 -19.11 -12.40
CA GLY A 157 -8.80 -17.68 -12.53
C GLY A 157 -9.71 -16.80 -11.67
N SER A 158 -11.01 -17.13 -11.61
CA SER A 158 -11.96 -16.40 -10.77
C SER A 158 -11.76 -16.64 -9.27
N ALA A 159 -11.40 -17.86 -8.87
CA ALA A 159 -11.13 -18.23 -7.49
C ALA A 159 -9.82 -17.62 -6.98
N ALA A 160 -8.75 -17.66 -7.78
CA ALA A 160 -7.45 -17.07 -7.45
C ALA A 160 -7.56 -15.54 -7.30
N ALA A 161 -8.25 -14.86 -8.23
CA ALA A 161 -8.49 -13.43 -8.13
C ALA A 161 -9.35 -13.09 -6.89
N THR A 162 -10.42 -13.85 -6.63
CA THR A 162 -11.25 -13.65 -5.43
C THR A 162 -10.46 -13.81 -4.14
N ALA A 163 -9.53 -14.78 -4.08
CA ALA A 163 -8.78 -15.07 -2.87
C ALA A 163 -7.58 -14.14 -2.62
N LEU A 164 -6.91 -13.65 -3.67
CA LEU A 164 -5.59 -13.02 -3.55
C LEU A 164 -5.55 -11.52 -3.89
N GLU A 165 -6.53 -10.99 -4.61
CA GLU A 165 -6.46 -9.62 -5.16
C GLU A 165 -6.57 -8.52 -4.08
N ASP A 166 -7.43 -8.72 -3.07
CA ASP A 166 -7.68 -7.76 -1.99
C ASP A 166 -6.75 -7.97 -0.76
N LEU A 167 -5.83 -8.93 -0.83
CA LEU A 167 -4.89 -9.20 0.27
C LEU A 167 -3.76 -8.16 0.32
N PRO A 168 -3.31 -7.76 1.53
CA PRO A 168 -2.13 -6.92 1.69
C PRO A 168 -0.90 -7.57 1.05
N TYR A 169 -0.04 -6.77 0.42
CA TYR A 169 1.09 -7.26 -0.37
C TYR A 169 1.97 -8.27 0.38
N GLU A 170 2.25 -8.02 1.66
CA GLU A 170 3.07 -8.89 2.50
C GLU A 170 2.43 -10.26 2.78
N ALA A 171 1.11 -10.32 2.89
CA ALA A 171 0.36 -11.55 3.11
C ALA A 171 0.22 -12.40 1.83
N ARG A 172 0.30 -11.78 0.65
CA ARG A 172 0.04 -12.46 -0.63
C ARG A 172 0.94 -13.68 -0.87
N GLY A 173 2.20 -13.66 -0.43
CA GLY A 173 3.09 -14.81 -0.60
C GLY A 173 2.64 -16.04 0.19
N LEU A 174 2.41 -15.87 1.50
CA LEU A 174 1.93 -16.94 2.38
C LEU A 174 0.54 -17.44 1.95
N MET A 175 -0.38 -16.51 1.70
CA MET A 175 -1.75 -16.84 1.31
C MET A 175 -1.82 -17.47 -0.09
N SER A 176 -0.93 -17.11 -1.01
CA SER A 176 -0.76 -17.81 -2.30
C SER A 176 -0.35 -19.27 -2.10
N GLY A 177 0.57 -19.53 -1.16
CA GLY A 177 0.95 -20.88 -0.77
C GLY A 177 -0.24 -21.71 -0.27
N TRP A 178 -1.06 -21.14 0.61
CA TRP A 178 -2.27 -21.79 1.10
C TRP A 178 -3.31 -21.99 0.00
N PHE A 179 -3.52 -20.99 -0.85
CA PHE A 179 -4.43 -21.09 -1.98
C PHE A 179 -4.02 -22.24 -2.91
N GLY A 180 -2.75 -22.32 -3.31
CA GLY A 180 -2.24 -23.40 -4.16
C GLY A 180 -2.52 -24.79 -3.59
N GLN A 181 -2.48 -24.95 -2.27
CA GLN A 181 -2.74 -26.22 -1.58
C GLN A 181 -4.18 -26.69 -1.60
N GLY A 182 -5.12 -25.89 -2.11
CA GLY A 182 -6.47 -26.40 -2.35
C GLY A 182 -6.47 -27.66 -3.22
N TYR A 183 -5.48 -27.82 -4.11
CA TYR A 183 -5.30 -29.02 -4.91
C TYR A 183 -4.98 -30.27 -4.07
N ALA A 184 -3.99 -30.17 -3.17
CA ALA A 184 -3.60 -31.27 -2.28
C ALA A 184 -4.71 -31.59 -1.26
N VAL A 185 -5.38 -30.57 -0.71
CA VAL A 185 -6.51 -30.74 0.19
C VAL A 185 -7.69 -31.42 -0.52
N GLY A 186 -7.98 -31.01 -1.76
CA GLY A 186 -8.99 -31.66 -2.60
C GLY A 186 -8.70 -33.14 -2.80
N TYR A 187 -7.46 -33.51 -3.16
CA TYR A 187 -7.03 -34.91 -3.27
C TYR A 187 -7.29 -35.70 -1.99
N LEU A 188 -6.88 -35.15 -0.83
CA LEU A 188 -7.05 -35.80 0.46
C LEU A 188 -8.53 -36.02 0.79
N LEU A 189 -9.38 -35.02 0.54
CA LEU A 189 -10.82 -35.16 0.72
C LEU A 189 -11.39 -36.23 -0.21
N THR A 190 -11.01 -36.26 -1.48
CA THR A 190 -11.47 -37.30 -2.41
C THR A 190 -11.05 -38.69 -1.94
N ALA A 191 -9.81 -38.87 -1.50
CA ALA A 191 -9.34 -40.15 -0.99
C ALA A 191 -10.13 -40.62 0.24
N ILE A 192 -10.48 -39.69 1.14
CA ILE A 192 -11.31 -39.97 2.32
C ILE A 192 -12.72 -40.40 1.91
N PHE A 193 -13.39 -39.62 1.05
CA PHE A 193 -14.77 -39.89 0.65
C PHE A 193 -14.89 -41.08 -0.31
N TYR A 194 -13.88 -41.31 -1.16
CA TYR A 194 -13.77 -42.52 -1.95
C TYR A 194 -13.81 -43.75 -1.04
N ARG A 195 -12.98 -43.78 0.01
CA ARG A 195 -12.96 -44.89 0.97
C ARG A 195 -14.25 -45.00 1.78
N ALA A 196 -14.89 -43.87 2.06
CA ALA A 196 -16.12 -43.82 2.83
C ALA A 196 -17.34 -44.31 2.04
N PHE A 197 -17.42 -44.05 0.73
CA PHE A 197 -18.61 -44.33 -0.09
C PHE A 197 -18.45 -45.48 -1.07
N VAL A 198 -17.38 -45.52 -1.87
CA VAL A 198 -17.30 -46.44 -3.01
C VAL A 198 -17.40 -47.92 -2.61
N PRO A 199 -16.75 -48.39 -1.53
CA PRO A 199 -16.86 -49.78 -1.09
C PRO A 199 -18.11 -50.08 -0.23
N THR A 200 -18.80 -49.05 0.29
CA THR A 200 -19.84 -49.22 1.33
C THR A 200 -21.25 -48.96 0.83
N THR A 201 -21.42 -48.22 -0.27
CA THR A 201 -22.73 -47.89 -0.84
C THR A 201 -23.13 -48.87 -1.93
N THR A 202 -24.45 -49.04 -2.12
CA THR A 202 -25.02 -49.90 -3.17
C THR A 202 -24.79 -49.39 -4.59
N HIS A 203 -24.49 -48.09 -4.76
CA HIS A 203 -24.29 -47.44 -6.05
C HIS A 203 -22.82 -47.21 -6.42
N GLY A 204 -21.88 -47.72 -5.59
CA GLY A 204 -20.44 -47.71 -5.86
C GLY A 204 -19.89 -46.31 -6.14
N TRP A 205 -19.15 -46.18 -7.25
CA TRP A 205 -18.50 -44.92 -7.64
C TRP A 205 -19.47 -43.77 -7.88
N ARG A 206 -20.72 -44.02 -8.28
CA ARG A 206 -21.72 -42.96 -8.54
C ARG A 206 -22.07 -42.15 -7.30
N SER A 207 -22.07 -42.79 -6.13
CA SER A 207 -22.34 -42.11 -4.87
C SER A 207 -21.36 -40.98 -4.61
N LEU A 208 -20.11 -41.12 -5.05
CA LEU A 208 -19.08 -40.10 -4.89
C LEU A 208 -19.39 -38.84 -5.74
N PHE A 209 -19.88 -39.02 -6.97
CA PHE A 209 -20.30 -37.91 -7.85
C PHE A 209 -21.54 -37.19 -7.30
N TRP A 210 -22.55 -37.93 -6.83
CA TRP A 210 -23.74 -37.31 -6.24
C TRP A 210 -23.43 -36.52 -4.98
N PHE A 211 -22.51 -37.03 -4.14
CA PHE A 211 -22.01 -36.29 -3.00
C PHE A 211 -21.20 -35.06 -3.45
N GLY A 212 -20.33 -35.21 -4.46
CA GLY A 212 -19.54 -34.14 -5.05
C GLY A 212 -20.36 -32.94 -5.50
N ALA A 213 -21.60 -33.16 -5.95
CA ALA A 213 -22.49 -32.09 -6.37
C ALA A 213 -23.06 -31.22 -5.22
N ALA A 214 -23.04 -31.67 -3.96
CA ALA A 214 -23.70 -30.93 -2.87
C ALA A 214 -22.88 -29.73 -2.32
N PRO A 215 -21.58 -29.85 -2.01
CA PRO A 215 -20.82 -28.74 -1.43
C PRO A 215 -20.65 -27.50 -2.33
N PRO A 216 -20.60 -27.59 -3.68
CA PRO A 216 -20.64 -26.40 -4.53
C PRO A 216 -21.86 -25.52 -4.27
N ILE A 217 -23.01 -26.09 -3.88
CA ILE A 217 -24.22 -25.33 -3.50
C ILE A 217 -23.95 -24.47 -2.27
N LEU A 218 -23.26 -25.02 -1.26
CA LEU A 218 -22.89 -24.29 -0.05
C LEU A 218 -21.88 -23.18 -0.37
N ILE A 219 -20.90 -23.45 -1.24
CA ILE A 219 -19.92 -22.45 -1.69
C ILE A 219 -20.63 -21.34 -2.50
N MET A 220 -21.62 -21.67 -3.32
CA MET A 220 -22.43 -20.68 -4.04
C MET A 220 -23.21 -19.78 -3.09
N ILE A 221 -23.89 -20.35 -2.09
CA ILE A 221 -24.61 -19.59 -1.06
C ILE A 221 -23.62 -18.67 -0.33
N PHE A 222 -22.46 -19.20 0.05
CA PHE A 222 -21.42 -18.40 0.70
C PHE A 222 -20.94 -17.25 -0.20
N ARG A 223 -20.65 -17.51 -1.47
CA ARG A 223 -20.24 -16.48 -2.45
C ARG A 223 -21.36 -15.47 -2.73
N TRP A 224 -22.62 -15.87 -2.62
CA TRP A 224 -23.78 -15.00 -2.86
C TRP A 224 -23.86 -13.84 -1.86
N TYR A 225 -23.56 -14.09 -0.59
CA TYR A 225 -23.58 -13.06 0.45
C TYR A 225 -22.33 -12.16 0.46
N LEU A 226 -21.26 -12.59 -0.19
CA LEU A 226 -20.04 -11.78 -0.29
C LEU A 226 -20.13 -10.74 -1.42
N PRO A 227 -19.60 -9.53 -1.20
CA PRO A 227 -19.53 -8.52 -2.24
C PRO A 227 -18.44 -8.86 -3.27
N GLU A 228 -18.38 -8.07 -4.33
CA GLU A 228 -17.28 -8.15 -5.29
C GLU A 228 -15.98 -7.63 -4.68
N THR A 229 -14.84 -8.07 -5.23
CA THR A 229 -13.52 -7.60 -4.82
C THR A 229 -13.41 -6.07 -4.92
N SER A 230 -12.80 -5.49 -3.91
CA SER A 230 -12.62 -4.05 -3.77
C SER A 230 -11.78 -3.46 -4.90
N HIS A 231 -10.69 -4.15 -5.23
CA HIS A 231 -9.80 -3.77 -6.31
C HIS A 231 -10.51 -3.77 -7.68
N PHE A 232 -11.37 -4.75 -7.94
CA PHE A 232 -12.19 -4.79 -9.16
C PHE A 232 -13.13 -3.59 -9.27
N LEU A 233 -13.84 -3.28 -8.19
CA LEU A 233 -14.82 -2.20 -8.16
C LEU A 233 -14.15 -0.85 -8.46
N ALA A 234 -12.98 -0.59 -7.86
CA ALA A 234 -12.19 0.61 -8.16
C ALA A 234 -11.71 0.65 -9.62
N MET A 235 -11.13 -0.44 -10.12
CA MET A 235 -10.64 -0.53 -11.51
C MET A 235 -11.76 -0.37 -12.54
N LYS A 236 -12.93 -0.98 -12.29
CA LYS A 236 -14.10 -0.88 -13.17
C LYS A 236 -14.62 0.55 -13.22
N ALA A 237 -14.76 1.20 -12.07
CA ALA A 237 -15.24 2.58 -11.97
C ALA A 237 -14.28 3.55 -12.67
N GLU A 238 -12.97 3.35 -12.51
CA GLU A 238 -11.95 4.12 -13.22
C GLU A 238 -12.07 3.99 -14.74
N ARG A 239 -12.22 2.76 -15.26
CA ARG A 239 -12.38 2.52 -16.70
C ARG A 239 -13.66 3.15 -17.25
N GLU A 240 -14.78 2.99 -16.54
CA GLU A 240 -16.07 3.57 -16.96
C GLU A 240 -16.07 5.09 -16.91
N ALA A 241 -15.35 5.71 -15.97
CA ALA A 241 -15.18 7.15 -15.90
C ALA A 241 -14.31 7.68 -17.06
N ARG A 242 -13.19 7.01 -17.39
CA ARG A 242 -12.36 7.37 -18.55
C ARG A 242 -13.11 7.24 -19.88
N ALA A 243 -13.86 6.14 -20.06
CA ALA A 243 -14.66 5.94 -21.28
C ALA A 243 -15.74 7.02 -21.46
N ARG A 244 -16.33 7.50 -20.36
CA ARG A 244 -17.29 8.63 -20.35
C ARG A 244 -16.62 9.95 -20.74
N ALA A 245 -15.37 10.19 -20.32
CA ALA A 245 -14.60 11.37 -20.71
C ALA A 245 -14.26 11.36 -22.21
N ASP A 246 -13.74 10.23 -22.73
CA ASP A 246 -13.38 10.06 -24.15
C ASP A 246 -14.57 10.21 -25.10
N SER A 247 -15.78 9.83 -24.67
CA SER A 247 -16.99 9.85 -25.51
C SER A 247 -17.73 11.19 -25.52
N SER A 248 -17.24 12.21 -24.82
CA SER A 248 -17.76 13.59 -24.91
C SER A 248 -17.51 14.27 -26.27
N VAL A 249 -16.76 13.61 -27.17
CA VAL A 249 -16.45 14.06 -28.54
C VAL A 249 -17.41 13.49 -29.62
N GLU A 250 -18.17 12.43 -29.35
CA GLU A 250 -19.13 11.85 -30.33
C GLU A 250 -20.54 11.70 -29.73
N VAL A 251 -21.45 12.58 -30.14
CA VAL A 251 -22.87 12.54 -29.79
C VAL A 251 -23.57 11.39 -30.52
N GLY A 252 -24.24 10.50 -29.78
CA GLY A 252 -25.34 9.68 -30.30
C GLY A 252 -25.39 8.22 -29.85
N SER A 253 -26.27 7.94 -28.88
CA SER A 253 -26.94 6.64 -28.66
C SER A 253 -26.07 5.35 -28.64
N LYS A 254 -25.66 4.92 -27.44
CA LYS A 254 -25.68 3.52 -26.91
C LYS A 254 -24.66 3.33 -25.77
N GLY A 255 -24.98 3.83 -24.56
CA GLY A 255 -24.11 3.73 -23.38
C GLY A 255 -23.63 2.30 -23.02
N LYS A 256 -24.39 1.24 -23.35
CA LYS A 256 -23.96 -0.17 -23.13
C LYS A 256 -22.93 -0.69 -24.13
N HIS A 257 -22.93 -0.20 -25.38
CA HIS A 257 -22.01 -0.68 -26.42
C HIS A 257 -20.64 0.02 -26.35
N ILE A 258 -20.59 1.23 -25.81
CA ILE A 258 -19.35 2.00 -25.61
C ILE A 258 -18.42 1.31 -24.61
N GLY A 259 -18.93 0.90 -23.45
CA GLY A 259 -18.14 0.17 -22.45
C GLY A 259 -17.62 -1.19 -22.94
N LEU A 260 -18.37 -1.87 -23.84
CA LEU A 260 -17.94 -3.13 -24.43
C LEU A 260 -16.80 -2.95 -25.44
N ARG A 261 -16.92 -1.96 -26.33
CA ARG A 261 -15.84 -1.66 -27.29
C ARG A 261 -14.58 -1.18 -26.57
N ALA A 262 -14.71 -0.36 -25.54
CA ALA A 262 -13.59 0.09 -24.71
C ALA A 262 -12.89 -1.10 -24.02
N PHE A 263 -13.65 -2.02 -23.40
CA PHE A 263 -13.09 -3.24 -22.79
C PHE A 263 -12.30 -4.08 -23.79
N PHE A 264 -12.87 -4.37 -24.96
CA PHE A 264 -12.17 -5.18 -25.98
C PHE A 264 -10.97 -4.44 -26.58
N ARG A 265 -11.04 -3.12 -26.73
CA ARG A 265 -9.92 -2.28 -27.20
C ARG A 265 -8.76 -2.34 -26.21
N ASP A 266 -9.04 -2.08 -24.92
CA ASP A 266 -8.03 -2.08 -23.86
C ASP A 266 -7.46 -3.49 -23.63
N GLY A 267 -8.31 -4.53 -23.67
CA GLY A 267 -7.88 -5.92 -23.55
C GLY A 267 -7.04 -6.39 -24.74
N SER A 268 -7.45 -6.04 -25.97
CA SER A 268 -6.68 -6.36 -27.18
C SER A 268 -5.33 -5.64 -27.19
N ARG A 269 -5.31 -4.36 -26.78
CA ARG A 269 -4.07 -3.59 -26.62
C ARG A 269 -3.16 -4.21 -25.56
N GLY A 270 -3.69 -4.52 -24.38
CA GLY A 270 -2.92 -5.14 -23.30
C GLY A 270 -2.34 -6.49 -23.70
N LEU A 271 -3.09 -7.31 -24.43
CA LEU A 271 -2.60 -8.58 -24.97
C LEU A 271 -1.52 -8.36 -26.05
N LYS A 272 -1.71 -7.40 -26.96
CA LYS A 272 -0.74 -7.09 -28.02
C LYS A 272 0.56 -6.52 -27.47
N GLU A 273 0.51 -5.75 -26.40
CA GLU A 273 1.69 -5.19 -25.72
C GLU A 273 2.44 -6.27 -24.91
N ASN A 274 1.74 -7.30 -24.41
CA ASN A 274 2.29 -8.29 -23.49
C ASN A 274 2.32 -9.74 -24.04
N TRP A 275 2.17 -9.94 -25.35
CA TRP A 275 1.99 -11.28 -25.93
C TRP A 275 3.17 -12.23 -25.66
N VAL A 276 4.40 -11.71 -25.63
CA VAL A 276 5.60 -12.51 -25.33
C VAL A 276 5.58 -12.99 -23.87
N LEU A 277 5.14 -12.12 -22.95
CA LEU A 277 5.01 -12.46 -21.54
C LEU A 277 3.91 -13.51 -21.34
N PHE A 278 2.81 -13.40 -22.09
CA PHE A 278 1.77 -14.43 -22.13
C PHE A 278 2.32 -15.78 -22.60
N VAL A 279 3.11 -15.82 -23.69
CA VAL A 279 3.77 -17.05 -24.17
C VAL A 279 4.71 -17.61 -23.11
N TYR A 280 5.54 -16.77 -22.50
CA TYR A 280 6.42 -17.17 -21.39
C TYR A 280 5.62 -17.80 -20.25
N MET A 281 4.52 -17.18 -19.80
CA MET A 281 3.68 -17.71 -18.74
C MET A 281 3.08 -19.07 -19.11
N VAL A 282 2.62 -19.28 -20.36
CA VAL A 282 2.12 -20.59 -20.82
C VAL A 282 3.21 -21.65 -20.77
N VAL A 283 4.41 -21.32 -21.26
CA VAL A 283 5.57 -22.22 -21.32
C VAL A 283 6.06 -22.58 -19.91
N VAL A 284 6.11 -21.61 -19.01
CA VAL A 284 6.36 -21.83 -17.58
C VAL A 284 5.30 -22.76 -17.02
N MET A 285 4.01 -22.43 -17.14
CA MET A 285 2.93 -23.23 -16.58
C MET A 285 2.91 -24.68 -17.10
N ALA A 286 3.30 -24.92 -18.35
CA ALA A 286 3.47 -26.28 -18.86
C ALA A 286 4.49 -27.09 -18.03
N GLY A 287 5.61 -26.47 -17.64
CA GLY A 287 6.62 -27.11 -16.78
C GLY A 287 6.10 -27.43 -15.39
N PHE A 288 5.40 -26.48 -14.76
CA PHE A 288 4.84 -26.65 -13.42
C PHE A 288 3.76 -27.74 -13.40
N SER A 289 2.86 -27.73 -14.38
CA SER A 289 1.87 -28.80 -14.56
C SER A 289 2.54 -30.14 -14.81
N SER A 290 3.55 -30.21 -15.67
CA SER A 290 4.31 -31.45 -15.91
C SER A 290 5.06 -31.94 -14.67
N CYS A 291 5.49 -31.04 -13.78
CA CYS A 291 6.12 -31.42 -12.51
C CYS A 291 5.13 -32.12 -11.58
N SER A 292 3.90 -31.61 -11.45
CA SER A 292 2.86 -32.24 -10.62
C SER A 292 2.38 -33.55 -11.21
N HIS A 293 1.94 -33.53 -12.47
CA HIS A 293 1.43 -34.73 -13.15
C HIS A 293 2.50 -35.81 -13.30
N GLY A 294 3.73 -35.40 -13.64
CA GLY A 294 4.86 -36.31 -13.79
C GLY A 294 5.37 -36.91 -12.49
N SER A 295 5.13 -36.27 -11.35
CA SER A 295 5.52 -36.82 -10.03
C SER A 295 4.40 -37.62 -9.37
N GLN A 296 3.12 -37.31 -9.62
CA GLN A 296 2.01 -37.88 -8.85
C GLN A 296 1.21 -38.95 -9.60
N ASP A 297 0.95 -38.79 -10.91
CA ASP A 297 -0.11 -39.55 -11.59
C ASP A 297 0.21 -41.05 -11.71
N LEU A 298 1.43 -41.41 -12.09
CA LEU A 298 1.88 -42.81 -12.21
C LEU A 298 2.56 -43.36 -10.96
N TYR A 299 2.76 -42.53 -9.93
CA TYR A 299 3.48 -42.95 -8.73
C TYR A 299 2.77 -44.08 -7.96
N PRO A 300 1.43 -44.07 -7.79
CA PRO A 300 0.72 -45.21 -7.22
C PRO A 300 0.91 -46.50 -8.02
N THR A 301 0.93 -46.42 -9.36
CA THR A 301 1.16 -47.55 -10.26
C THR A 301 2.58 -48.09 -10.11
N PHE A 302 3.58 -47.21 -10.05
CA PHE A 302 4.96 -47.57 -9.70
C PHE A 302 5.03 -48.34 -8.37
N LEU A 303 4.36 -47.87 -7.32
CA LEU A 303 4.37 -48.51 -6.01
C LEU A 303 3.67 -49.88 -6.01
N LYS A 304 2.57 -50.02 -6.77
CA LYS A 304 1.81 -51.27 -6.88
C LYS A 304 2.53 -52.29 -7.78
N GLU A 305 2.79 -51.91 -9.03
CA GLU A 305 3.25 -52.83 -10.06
C GLU A 305 4.77 -53.04 -10.02
N GLN A 306 5.57 -51.99 -9.83
CA GLN A 306 7.03 -52.12 -9.83
C GLN A 306 7.60 -52.45 -8.44
N VAL A 307 7.16 -51.78 -7.39
CA VAL A 307 7.66 -52.06 -6.02
C VAL A 307 6.94 -53.26 -5.38
N GLY A 308 5.73 -53.61 -5.84
CA GLY A 308 4.98 -54.76 -5.32
C GLY A 308 4.38 -54.53 -3.93
N LYS A 309 4.03 -53.29 -3.59
CA LYS A 309 3.45 -52.95 -2.27
C LYS A 309 1.98 -53.40 -2.18
N SER A 310 1.55 -53.73 -0.96
CA SER A 310 0.14 -54.04 -0.67
C SER A 310 -0.79 -52.86 -1.03
N PRO A 311 -2.07 -53.10 -1.38
CA PRO A 311 -2.99 -52.05 -1.85
C PRO A 311 -3.09 -50.81 -0.95
N THR A 312 -2.90 -50.97 0.36
CA THR A 312 -2.98 -49.89 1.36
C THR A 312 -1.73 -49.00 1.40
N THR A 313 -0.55 -49.54 1.11
CA THR A 313 0.72 -48.82 1.29
C THR A 313 0.90 -47.65 0.30
N PRO A 314 0.58 -47.79 -1.01
CA PRO A 314 0.60 -46.67 -1.95
C PRO A 314 -0.31 -45.50 -1.55
N ILE A 315 -1.47 -45.80 -0.95
CA ILE A 315 -2.39 -44.76 -0.45
C ILE A 315 -1.72 -43.98 0.68
N ILE A 316 -1.10 -44.67 1.66
CA ILE A 316 -0.39 -44.02 2.78
C ILE A 316 0.75 -43.15 2.25
N ILE A 317 1.57 -43.66 1.34
CA ILE A 317 2.69 -42.90 0.76
C ILE A 317 2.17 -41.65 0.04
N THR A 318 1.08 -41.76 -0.72
CA THR A 318 0.52 -40.62 -1.46
C THR A 318 -0.09 -39.58 -0.51
N VAL A 319 -0.81 -40.01 0.53
CA VAL A 319 -1.35 -39.11 1.57
C VAL A 319 -0.21 -38.34 2.27
N VAL A 320 0.86 -39.04 2.66
CA VAL A 320 2.04 -38.40 3.27
C VAL A 320 2.71 -37.44 2.30
N GLY A 321 2.78 -37.78 1.01
CA GLY A 321 3.24 -36.87 -0.04
C GLY A 321 2.40 -35.59 -0.11
N GLN A 322 1.07 -35.69 -0.09
CA GLN A 322 0.20 -34.51 -0.09
C GLN A 322 0.39 -33.63 1.16
N ILE A 323 0.61 -34.23 2.34
CA ILE A 323 1.00 -33.48 3.55
C ILE A 323 2.33 -32.75 3.32
N GLY A 324 3.32 -33.42 2.71
CA GLY A 324 4.58 -32.81 2.30
C GLY A 324 4.37 -31.57 1.42
N SER A 325 3.54 -31.69 0.39
CA SER A 325 3.14 -30.56 -0.48
C SER A 325 2.54 -29.40 0.32
N ILE A 326 1.65 -29.66 1.28
CA ILE A 326 1.01 -28.62 2.10
C ILE A 326 2.04 -27.85 2.93
N VAL A 327 2.95 -28.57 3.59
CA VAL A 327 4.00 -27.97 4.42
C VAL A 327 4.99 -27.19 3.54
N GLY A 328 5.38 -27.77 2.41
CA GLY A 328 6.30 -27.16 1.45
C GLY A 328 5.76 -25.88 0.86
N ALA A 329 4.52 -25.87 0.41
CA ALA A 329 3.90 -24.69 -0.14
C ALA A 329 3.69 -23.58 0.88
N THR A 330 3.31 -23.91 2.11
CA THR A 330 3.21 -22.92 3.19
C THR A 330 4.57 -22.27 3.46
N THR A 331 5.62 -23.09 3.51
CA THR A 331 6.99 -22.65 3.79
C THR A 331 7.52 -21.75 2.66
N PHE A 332 7.50 -22.23 1.41
CA PHE A 332 8.03 -21.49 0.28
C PHE A 332 7.15 -20.30 -0.11
N GLY A 333 5.85 -20.36 0.14
CA GLY A 333 4.94 -19.21 0.02
C GLY A 333 5.41 -18.05 0.91
N TYR A 334 5.66 -18.32 2.19
CA TYR A 334 6.22 -17.32 3.12
C TYR A 334 7.62 -16.85 2.72
N LEU A 335 8.54 -17.77 2.41
CA LEU A 335 9.91 -17.43 2.01
C LEU A 335 9.95 -16.58 0.73
N SER A 336 8.98 -16.75 -0.17
CA SER A 336 8.92 -15.96 -1.42
C SER A 336 8.70 -14.47 -1.18
N THR A 337 8.12 -14.08 -0.04
CA THR A 337 7.98 -12.66 0.36
C THR A 337 9.33 -12.07 0.79
N LEU A 338 10.26 -12.89 1.27
CA LEU A 338 11.57 -12.48 1.80
C LEU A 338 12.67 -12.50 0.74
N PHE A 339 12.70 -13.56 -0.07
CA PHE A 339 13.80 -13.81 -1.01
C PHE A 339 13.43 -13.51 -2.48
N GLY A 340 12.17 -13.18 -2.75
CA GLY A 340 11.63 -13.03 -4.10
C GLY A 340 10.98 -14.31 -4.61
N ARG A 341 10.08 -14.18 -5.57
CA ARG A 341 9.27 -15.28 -6.11
C ARG A 341 10.13 -16.27 -6.89
N ARG A 342 10.99 -15.78 -7.79
CA ARG A 342 11.79 -16.66 -8.67
C ARG A 342 12.89 -17.38 -7.93
N LEU A 343 13.65 -16.68 -7.07
CA LEU A 343 14.77 -17.29 -6.35
C LEU A 343 14.30 -18.48 -5.49
N VAL A 344 13.15 -18.33 -4.82
CA VAL A 344 12.57 -19.38 -3.98
C VAL A 344 12.11 -20.59 -4.80
N MET A 345 11.47 -20.36 -5.95
CA MET A 345 11.11 -21.46 -6.86
C MET A 345 12.35 -22.15 -7.45
N MET A 346 13.41 -21.41 -7.78
CA MET A 346 14.67 -21.98 -8.28
C MET A 346 15.36 -22.85 -7.23
N ILE A 347 15.40 -22.41 -5.98
CA ILE A 347 15.94 -23.18 -4.86
C ILE A 347 15.20 -24.51 -4.74
N ALA A 348 13.87 -24.47 -4.79
CA ALA A 348 13.09 -25.69 -4.72
C ALA A 348 13.28 -26.60 -5.95
N CYS A 349 13.56 -26.05 -7.14
CA CYS A 349 13.93 -26.87 -8.31
C CYS A 349 15.24 -27.64 -8.09
N ILE A 350 16.25 -27.02 -7.46
CA ILE A 350 17.53 -27.66 -7.17
C ILE A 350 17.33 -28.82 -6.19
N PHE A 351 16.62 -28.57 -5.08
CA PHE A 351 16.42 -29.59 -4.05
C PHE A 351 15.45 -30.69 -4.47
N GLY A 352 14.38 -30.37 -5.20
CA GLY A 352 13.47 -31.36 -5.79
C GLY A 352 14.21 -32.24 -6.80
N GLY A 353 15.00 -31.64 -7.71
CA GLY A 353 15.83 -32.39 -8.65
C GLY A 353 16.85 -33.32 -7.96
N ALA A 354 17.43 -32.89 -6.84
CA ALA A 354 18.38 -33.68 -6.05
C ALA A 354 17.72 -34.87 -5.32
N LEU A 355 16.41 -34.84 -5.07
CA LEU A 355 15.68 -35.86 -4.33
C LEU A 355 15.09 -36.98 -5.18
N ILE A 356 15.08 -36.83 -6.52
CA ILE A 356 14.61 -37.86 -7.46
C ILE A 356 15.20 -39.26 -7.18
N PRO A 357 16.52 -39.43 -6.92
CA PRO A 357 17.08 -40.75 -6.61
C PRO A 357 16.46 -41.37 -5.35
N ALA A 358 16.23 -40.56 -4.30
CA ALA A 358 15.58 -41.00 -3.07
C ALA A 358 14.09 -41.30 -3.29
N TYR A 359 13.44 -40.58 -4.22
CA TYR A 359 12.03 -40.80 -4.56
C TYR A 359 11.78 -42.11 -5.31
N ILE A 360 12.74 -42.59 -6.10
CA ILE A 360 12.54 -43.70 -7.04
C ILE A 360 13.29 -44.99 -6.65
N PHE A 361 14.52 -44.92 -6.15
CA PHE A 361 15.33 -46.13 -5.94
C PHE A 361 14.94 -46.98 -4.73
N PRO A 362 14.56 -46.42 -3.57
CA PRO A 362 14.21 -47.23 -2.40
C PRO A 362 13.06 -48.19 -2.67
N ARG A 363 13.13 -49.40 -2.09
CA ARG A 363 12.03 -50.39 -2.14
C ARG A 363 11.41 -50.65 -0.75
N SER A 364 12.01 -50.07 0.29
CA SER A 364 11.56 -50.15 1.68
C SER A 364 10.53 -49.06 2.00
N ASN A 365 10.13 -48.94 3.27
CA ASN A 365 9.20 -47.89 3.73
C ASN A 365 9.84 -46.49 3.75
N VAL A 366 11.13 -46.36 3.41
CA VAL A 366 11.82 -45.07 3.19
C VAL A 366 11.13 -44.24 2.09
N LEU A 367 10.38 -44.88 1.19
CA LEU A 367 9.54 -44.23 0.20
C LEU A 367 8.49 -43.27 0.82
N ILE A 368 8.08 -43.48 2.07
CA ILE A 368 7.17 -42.57 2.79
C ILE A 368 7.84 -41.21 3.00
N ALA A 369 9.06 -41.21 3.59
CA ALA A 369 9.81 -39.99 3.84
C ALA A 369 10.27 -39.32 2.52
N SER A 370 10.66 -40.14 1.54
CA SER A 370 11.10 -39.62 0.24
C SER A 370 9.94 -38.97 -0.52
N ALA A 371 8.74 -39.55 -0.46
CA ALA A 371 7.55 -38.93 -1.03
C ALA A 371 7.14 -37.65 -0.32
N PHE A 372 7.30 -37.57 1.01
CA PHE A 372 7.08 -36.33 1.75
C PHE A 372 8.00 -35.21 1.24
N PHE A 373 9.31 -35.45 1.16
CA PHE A 373 10.27 -34.41 0.77
C PHE A 373 10.20 -34.05 -0.71
N GLU A 374 10.01 -35.01 -1.61
CA GLU A 374 9.82 -34.70 -3.03
C GLU A 374 8.59 -33.81 -3.21
N GLN A 375 7.46 -34.19 -2.61
CA GLN A 375 6.23 -33.40 -2.72
C GLN A 375 6.29 -32.08 -1.94
N PHE A 376 7.11 -31.98 -0.89
CA PHE A 376 7.42 -30.71 -0.23
C PHE A 376 8.05 -29.70 -1.20
N PHE A 377 9.00 -30.12 -2.06
CA PHE A 377 9.56 -29.21 -3.06
C PHE A 377 8.63 -28.98 -4.26
N VAL A 378 7.86 -29.98 -4.68
CA VAL A 378 6.79 -29.79 -5.69
C VAL A 378 5.79 -28.73 -5.20
N GLY A 379 5.25 -28.88 -3.99
CA GLY A 379 4.38 -27.89 -3.37
C GLY A 379 5.07 -26.53 -3.17
N GLY A 380 6.34 -26.54 -2.79
CA GLY A 380 7.12 -25.33 -2.60
C GLY A 380 7.31 -24.50 -3.88
N VAL A 381 7.40 -25.16 -5.03
CA VAL A 381 7.51 -24.54 -6.36
C VAL A 381 6.18 -23.96 -6.78
N TRP A 382 5.08 -24.66 -6.49
CA TRP A 382 3.73 -24.19 -6.76
C TRP A 382 3.26 -23.01 -5.89
N ALA A 383 3.82 -22.85 -4.70
CA ALA A 383 3.33 -21.85 -3.74
C ALA A 383 3.39 -20.39 -4.24
N PRO A 384 4.48 -19.91 -4.84
CA PRO A 384 4.55 -18.54 -5.33
C PRO A 384 3.81 -18.32 -6.66
N ILE A 385 3.33 -19.38 -7.32
CA ILE A 385 2.80 -19.28 -8.70
C ILE A 385 1.54 -18.44 -8.82
N PRO A 386 0.48 -18.65 -8.02
CA PRO A 386 -0.74 -17.85 -8.13
C PRO A 386 -0.46 -16.33 -8.04
N ILE A 387 0.41 -15.92 -7.12
CA ILE A 387 0.84 -14.52 -7.01
C ILE A 387 1.80 -14.10 -8.12
N HIS A 388 2.77 -14.94 -8.51
CA HIS A 388 3.73 -14.62 -9.57
C HIS A 388 3.03 -14.37 -10.91
N LEU A 389 2.05 -15.19 -11.28
CA LEU A 389 1.24 -14.96 -12.49
C LEU A 389 0.43 -13.67 -12.38
N SER A 390 -0.11 -13.38 -11.20
CA SER A 390 -0.90 -12.17 -10.95
C SER A 390 -0.07 -10.88 -10.99
N GLU A 391 1.18 -10.93 -10.53
CA GLU A 391 2.17 -9.84 -10.57
C GLU A 391 2.65 -9.60 -12.01
N LEU A 392 2.86 -10.65 -12.81
CA LEU A 392 3.25 -10.52 -14.23
C LEU A 392 2.10 -10.06 -15.15
N THR A 393 0.86 -10.14 -14.69
CA THR A 393 -0.31 -9.86 -15.52
C THR A 393 -0.77 -8.42 -15.35
N PRO A 394 -1.10 -7.70 -16.45
CA PRO A 394 -1.73 -6.39 -16.37
C PRO A 394 -3.02 -6.45 -15.52
N PRO A 395 -3.26 -5.49 -14.59
CA PRO A 395 -4.43 -5.52 -13.70
C PRO A 395 -5.77 -5.65 -14.43
N SER A 396 -5.86 -5.13 -15.66
CA SER A 396 -7.06 -5.17 -16.50
C SER A 396 -7.44 -6.55 -17.05
N LEU A 397 -6.50 -7.49 -17.08
CA LEU A 397 -6.64 -8.84 -17.67
C LEU A 397 -6.28 -9.95 -16.67
N ARG A 398 -6.24 -9.62 -15.37
CA ARG A 398 -5.74 -10.52 -14.33
C ARG A 398 -6.55 -11.81 -14.24
N GLY A 399 -7.88 -11.76 -14.32
CA GLY A 399 -8.72 -12.96 -14.28
C GLY A 399 -8.54 -13.84 -15.51
N LEU A 400 -8.51 -13.26 -16.70
CA LEU A 400 -8.35 -13.97 -17.96
C LEU A 400 -6.96 -14.57 -18.11
N MET A 401 -5.89 -13.76 -18.00
CA MET A 401 -4.54 -14.23 -18.30
C MET A 401 -4.04 -15.23 -17.26
N VAL A 402 -4.29 -15.04 -15.96
CA VAL A 402 -3.91 -16.01 -14.93
C VAL A 402 -4.64 -17.34 -15.17
N GLY A 403 -5.95 -17.31 -15.41
CA GLY A 403 -6.74 -18.51 -15.69
C GLY A 403 -6.30 -19.20 -16.98
N LEU A 404 -6.17 -18.45 -18.07
CA LEU A 404 -5.87 -19.00 -19.40
C LEU A 404 -4.45 -19.57 -19.49
N THR A 405 -3.45 -18.90 -18.92
CA THR A 405 -2.06 -19.40 -18.90
C THR A 405 -1.95 -20.69 -18.08
N TYR A 406 -2.61 -20.76 -16.93
CA TYR A 406 -2.71 -21.98 -16.13
C TYR A 406 -3.32 -23.14 -16.92
N GLN A 407 -4.47 -22.91 -17.57
CA GLN A 407 -5.14 -24.00 -18.32
C GLN A 407 -4.42 -24.38 -19.61
N LEU A 408 -3.77 -23.45 -20.31
CA LEU A 408 -2.94 -23.79 -21.47
C LEU A 408 -1.70 -24.60 -21.05
N GLY A 409 -1.12 -24.31 -19.88
CA GLY A 409 -0.08 -25.15 -19.28
C GLY A 409 -0.58 -26.57 -19.00
N ASN A 410 -1.78 -26.71 -18.42
CA ASN A 410 -2.42 -28.01 -18.21
C ASN A 410 -2.70 -28.75 -19.52
N LEU A 411 -3.11 -28.06 -20.58
CA LEU A 411 -3.29 -28.66 -21.90
C LEU A 411 -1.98 -29.27 -22.41
N VAL A 412 -0.87 -28.53 -22.33
CA VAL A 412 0.45 -29.03 -22.75
C VAL A 412 0.89 -30.22 -21.89
N SER A 413 0.68 -30.14 -20.58
CA SER A 413 1.04 -31.20 -19.63
C SER A 413 0.10 -32.41 -19.65
N SER A 414 -1.07 -32.33 -20.28
CA SER A 414 -2.08 -33.41 -20.25
C SER A 414 -1.55 -34.75 -20.75
N ALA A 415 -0.54 -34.74 -21.61
CA ALA A 415 0.12 -35.95 -22.13
C ALA A 415 1.19 -36.53 -21.19
N SER A 416 1.51 -35.92 -20.05
CA SER A 416 2.66 -36.32 -19.20
C SER A 416 2.56 -37.78 -18.74
N ALA A 417 1.41 -38.19 -18.18
CA ALA A 417 1.20 -39.58 -17.75
C ALA A 417 1.27 -40.55 -18.94
N THR A 418 0.67 -40.20 -20.09
CA THR A 418 0.71 -41.02 -21.31
C THR A 418 2.13 -41.18 -21.88
N ILE A 419 2.92 -40.11 -21.85
CA ILE A 419 4.33 -40.14 -22.27
C ILE A 419 5.12 -41.07 -21.36
N GLN A 420 4.94 -40.93 -20.04
CA GLN A 420 5.64 -41.76 -19.06
C GLN A 420 5.25 -43.24 -19.15
N SER A 421 3.97 -43.55 -19.35
CA SER A 421 3.52 -44.95 -19.51
C SER A 421 4.04 -45.56 -20.80
N THR A 422 3.89 -44.87 -21.94
CA THR A 422 4.33 -45.34 -23.27
C THR A 422 5.84 -45.57 -23.34
N ILE A 423 6.64 -44.69 -22.72
CA ILE A 423 8.09 -44.87 -22.62
C ILE A 423 8.42 -45.97 -21.60
N GLY A 424 7.67 -46.05 -20.50
CA GLY A 424 7.83 -47.08 -19.46
C GLY A 424 7.69 -48.49 -20.00
N GLU A 425 6.71 -48.71 -20.88
CA GLU A 425 6.46 -49.98 -21.56
C GLU A 425 7.65 -50.49 -22.39
N ARG A 426 8.59 -49.62 -22.78
CA ARG A 426 9.84 -50.00 -23.46
C ARG A 426 10.87 -50.65 -22.55
N TYR A 427 10.66 -50.61 -21.23
CA TYR A 427 11.55 -51.17 -20.21
C TYR A 427 10.84 -52.29 -19.43
N PRO A 428 10.64 -53.48 -20.03
CA PRO A 428 9.98 -54.60 -19.36
C PRO A 428 10.81 -55.12 -18.19
N LEU A 429 10.11 -55.46 -17.11
CA LEU A 429 10.62 -56.17 -15.94
C LEU A 429 10.15 -57.63 -16.00
N PRO A 430 10.78 -58.54 -15.22
CA PRO A 430 10.31 -59.92 -15.10
C PRO A 430 8.83 -59.96 -14.66
N ASP A 431 8.06 -60.87 -15.26
CA ASP A 431 6.63 -61.01 -15.00
C ASP A 431 6.34 -61.23 -13.50
N SER A 432 5.19 -60.73 -13.05
CA SER A 432 4.68 -61.00 -11.71
C SER A 432 4.48 -62.51 -11.48
N PRO A 433 4.57 -63.02 -10.25
CA PRO A 433 4.12 -64.39 -9.90
C PRO A 433 2.69 -64.71 -10.36
N THR A 434 1.88 -63.68 -10.62
CA THR A 434 0.50 -63.77 -11.12
C THR A 434 0.37 -63.66 -12.65
N GLY A 435 1.46 -63.66 -13.41
CA GLY A 435 1.45 -63.59 -14.89
C GLY A 435 1.19 -62.20 -15.49
N MET A 436 1.15 -61.14 -14.67
CA MET A 436 1.01 -59.76 -15.16
C MET A 436 2.37 -59.20 -15.62
N LYS A 437 2.38 -58.60 -16.81
CA LYS A 437 3.54 -57.87 -17.34
C LYS A 437 3.85 -56.66 -16.46
N ARG A 438 5.13 -56.43 -16.19
CA ARG A 438 5.62 -55.34 -15.34
C ARG A 438 6.62 -54.49 -16.10
N PHE A 439 6.69 -53.20 -15.80
CA PHE A 439 7.58 -52.26 -16.48
C PHE A 439 8.31 -51.34 -15.50
N ASP A 440 9.48 -50.83 -15.88
CA ASP A 440 10.32 -49.94 -15.06
C ASP A 440 9.86 -48.48 -15.16
N TYR A 441 8.65 -48.20 -14.64
CA TYR A 441 8.10 -46.84 -14.60
C TYR A 441 8.95 -45.87 -13.79
N GLY A 442 9.62 -46.34 -12.73
CA GLY A 442 10.47 -45.52 -11.89
C GLY A 442 11.59 -44.84 -12.68
N LYS A 443 12.26 -45.56 -13.59
CA LYS A 443 13.29 -44.97 -14.45
C LYS A 443 12.75 -43.84 -15.31
N VAL A 444 11.56 -44.01 -15.88
CA VAL A 444 10.96 -43.00 -16.76
C VAL A 444 10.49 -41.79 -15.96
N ILE A 445 9.89 -42.00 -14.78
CA ILE A 445 9.55 -40.93 -13.85
C ILE A 445 10.80 -40.12 -13.49
N ALA A 446 11.91 -40.78 -13.16
CA ALA A 446 13.17 -40.11 -12.81
C ALA A 446 13.71 -39.23 -13.95
N ILE A 447 13.77 -39.77 -15.18
CA ILE A 447 14.26 -39.02 -16.35
C ILE A 447 13.33 -37.85 -16.66
N PHE A 448 12.02 -38.09 -16.65
CA PHE A 448 11.02 -37.08 -16.94
C PHE A 448 11.07 -35.95 -15.92
N MET A 449 11.06 -36.26 -14.63
CA MET A 449 11.16 -35.27 -13.55
C MET A 449 12.49 -34.51 -13.62
N GLY A 450 13.62 -35.18 -13.87
CA GLY A 450 14.91 -34.51 -14.01
C GLY A 450 14.92 -33.49 -15.15
N ALA A 451 14.33 -33.85 -16.30
CA ALA A 451 14.18 -32.94 -17.43
C ALA A 451 13.26 -31.76 -17.10
N VAL A 452 12.13 -32.01 -16.44
CA VAL A 452 11.18 -30.96 -16.05
C VAL A 452 11.79 -29.99 -15.02
N TRP A 453 12.49 -30.50 -14.01
CA TRP A 453 13.17 -29.66 -13.02
C TRP A 453 14.24 -28.76 -13.64
N ALA A 454 15.06 -29.30 -14.56
CA ALA A 454 16.06 -28.53 -15.29
C ALA A 454 15.42 -27.47 -16.22
N TYR A 455 14.34 -27.85 -16.90
CA TYR A 455 13.54 -26.96 -17.75
C TYR A 455 12.96 -25.80 -16.94
N MET A 456 12.30 -26.08 -15.80
CA MET A 456 11.75 -25.04 -14.93
C MET A 456 12.83 -24.15 -14.35
N PHE A 457 13.94 -24.71 -13.87
CA PHE A 457 15.07 -23.93 -13.38
C PHE A 457 15.58 -22.94 -14.43
N THR A 458 15.74 -23.41 -15.67
CA THR A 458 16.20 -22.59 -16.79
C THR A 458 15.22 -21.46 -17.10
N LEU A 459 13.93 -21.76 -17.19
CA LEU A 459 12.91 -20.74 -17.47
C LEU A 459 12.77 -19.73 -16.32
N LEU A 460 12.82 -20.18 -15.07
CA LEU A 460 12.80 -19.30 -13.91
C LEU A 460 14.04 -18.41 -13.86
N PHE A 461 15.21 -18.93 -14.22
CA PHE A 461 16.44 -18.13 -14.31
C PHE A 461 16.37 -17.07 -15.42
N LEU A 462 15.78 -17.39 -16.56
CA LEU A 462 15.60 -16.46 -17.68
C LEU A 462 14.40 -15.52 -17.49
N GLY A 463 13.45 -15.87 -16.64
CA GLY A 463 12.17 -15.19 -16.48
C GLY A 463 12.22 -13.76 -15.94
N PRO A 464 11.13 -13.00 -16.07
CA PRO A 464 10.97 -11.70 -15.42
C PRO A 464 10.39 -11.86 -14.01
N GLU A 465 10.70 -10.91 -13.13
CA GLU A 465 10.04 -10.73 -11.83
C GLU A 465 9.93 -9.23 -11.57
N MET A 466 8.90 -8.88 -10.80
CA MET A 466 8.60 -7.51 -10.42
C MET A 466 9.78 -6.90 -9.65
N THR A 467 10.20 -5.71 -10.08
CA THR A 467 11.26 -4.95 -9.43
C THR A 467 10.86 -4.54 -8.02
N GLN A 468 11.84 -4.14 -7.20
CA GLN A 468 11.55 -3.64 -5.84
C GLN A 468 10.67 -2.38 -5.90
N GLU A 469 10.92 -1.48 -6.85
CA GLU A 469 10.13 -0.26 -7.07
C GLU A 469 8.66 -0.60 -7.40
N GLU A 470 8.40 -1.50 -8.34
CA GLU A 470 7.03 -1.91 -8.71
C GLU A 470 6.29 -2.61 -7.54
N ARG A 471 7.02 -3.33 -6.69
CA ARG A 471 6.48 -3.94 -5.47
C ARG A 471 6.07 -2.90 -4.44
N GLU A 472 6.91 -1.89 -4.24
CA GLU A 472 6.62 -0.78 -3.34
C GLU A 472 5.42 0.02 -3.86
N GLU A 473 5.34 0.29 -5.17
CA GLU A 473 4.19 0.94 -5.81
C GLU A 473 2.89 0.14 -5.62
N GLU A 474 2.89 -1.18 -5.81
CA GLU A 474 1.70 -2.01 -5.62
C GLU A 474 1.30 -2.14 -4.13
N ALA A 475 2.30 -2.25 -3.24
CA ALA A 475 2.07 -2.29 -1.80
C ALA A 475 1.45 -0.98 -1.29
N GLU A 476 1.98 0.17 -1.73
CA GLU A 476 1.45 1.49 -1.42
C GLU A 476 0.03 1.66 -1.96
N ALA A 477 -0.23 1.29 -3.22
CA ALA A 477 -1.57 1.38 -3.81
C ALA A 477 -2.60 0.51 -3.07
N SER A 478 -2.21 -0.68 -2.63
CA SER A 478 -3.05 -1.57 -1.82
C SER A 478 -3.32 -0.99 -0.42
N MET A 479 -2.31 -0.40 0.21
CA MET A 479 -2.43 0.26 1.52
C MET A 479 -3.32 1.50 1.46
N GLN A 480 -3.18 2.32 0.42
CA GLN A 480 -4.03 3.48 0.18
C GLN A 480 -5.50 3.07 -0.01
N LEU A 481 -5.77 2.06 -0.84
CA LEU A 481 -7.13 1.55 -1.03
C LEU A 481 -7.72 1.07 0.31
N TYR A 482 -6.94 0.36 1.10
CA TYR A 482 -7.35 -0.10 2.43
C TYR A 482 -7.64 1.07 3.39
N GLN A 483 -6.77 2.09 3.43
CA GLN A 483 -6.97 3.27 4.27
C GLN A 483 -8.25 4.03 3.88
N LEU A 484 -8.47 4.25 2.58
CA LEU A 484 -9.68 4.89 2.07
C LEU A 484 -10.94 4.11 2.47
N GLN A 485 -10.89 2.79 2.39
CA GLN A 485 -12.00 1.94 2.84
C GLN A 485 -12.25 2.00 4.35
N SER A 486 -11.18 2.03 5.15
CA SER A 486 -11.31 2.18 6.61
C SER A 486 -11.94 3.52 7.01
N GLN A 487 -11.83 4.53 6.15
CA GLN A 487 -12.48 5.84 6.29
C GLN A 487 -13.92 5.86 5.73
N GLY A 488 -14.45 4.72 5.26
CA GLY A 488 -15.80 4.60 4.74
C GLY A 488 -15.98 4.99 3.27
N ILE A 489 -14.87 5.26 2.54
CA ILE A 489 -14.92 5.65 1.13
C ILE A 489 -15.18 4.41 0.27
N ASN A 490 -16.15 4.51 -0.63
CA ASN A 490 -16.54 3.41 -1.50
C ASN A 490 -15.45 3.16 -2.57
N PRO A 491 -15.04 1.90 -2.85
CA PRO A 491 -14.08 1.58 -3.90
C PRO A 491 -14.39 2.22 -5.27
N VAL A 492 -15.68 2.37 -5.61
CA VAL A 492 -16.13 3.01 -6.86
C VAL A 492 -15.71 4.48 -6.90
N GLN A 493 -15.83 5.20 -5.78
CA GLN A 493 -15.43 6.60 -5.68
C GLN A 493 -13.91 6.75 -5.86
N VAL A 494 -13.14 5.83 -5.28
CA VAL A 494 -11.68 5.76 -5.48
C VAL A 494 -11.36 5.62 -6.98
N GLY A 495 -12.03 4.71 -7.68
CA GLY A 495 -11.87 4.55 -9.13
C GLY A 495 -12.21 5.80 -9.94
N GLU A 496 -13.33 6.46 -9.64
CA GLU A 496 -13.74 7.70 -10.31
C GLU A 496 -12.74 8.85 -10.07
N ALA A 497 -12.15 8.93 -8.87
CA ALA A 497 -11.11 9.89 -8.56
C ALA A 497 -9.82 9.63 -9.36
N ARG A 498 -9.38 8.36 -9.51
CA ARG A 498 -8.22 8.01 -10.37
C ARG A 498 -8.40 8.49 -11.80
N ALA A 499 -9.60 8.29 -12.36
CA ALA A 499 -9.90 8.69 -13.72
C ALA A 499 -9.79 10.22 -13.91
N ARG A 500 -10.30 11.00 -12.95
CA ARG A 500 -10.24 12.47 -12.99
C ARG A 500 -8.82 13.00 -12.92
N VAL A 501 -7.98 12.45 -12.06
CA VAL A 501 -6.56 12.84 -11.97
C VAL A 501 -5.83 12.58 -13.29
N LEU A 502 -6.08 11.43 -13.92
CA LEU A 502 -5.44 11.10 -15.19
C LEU A 502 -5.93 11.97 -16.35
N GLN A 503 -7.21 12.35 -16.35
CA GLN A 503 -7.74 13.31 -17.30
C GLN A 503 -7.08 14.69 -17.13
N LYS A 504 -6.98 15.18 -15.89
CA LYS A 504 -6.30 16.44 -15.57
C LYS A 504 -4.83 16.42 -16.01
N LYS A 505 -4.12 15.30 -15.79
CA LYS A 505 -2.75 15.09 -16.31
C LYS A 505 -2.68 15.10 -17.84
N ALA A 506 -3.65 14.51 -18.52
CA ALA A 506 -3.71 14.49 -19.99
C ALA A 506 -3.99 15.88 -20.59
N GLU A 507 -4.86 16.66 -19.94
CA GLU A 507 -5.18 18.05 -20.33
C GLU A 507 -3.96 18.97 -20.12
N LEU A 508 -3.23 18.80 -19.03
CA LEU A 508 -1.96 19.51 -18.76
C LEU A 508 -0.83 19.13 -19.75
N GLY A 509 -0.85 17.91 -20.28
CA GLY A 509 0.15 17.39 -21.20
C GLY A 509 0.01 17.83 -22.67
N GLN A 510 -1.13 18.40 -23.08
CA GLN A 510 -1.34 18.85 -24.48
C GLN A 510 -0.73 20.22 -24.82
N GLY A 511 -0.12 20.91 -23.85
CA GLY A 511 0.51 22.22 -24.06
C GLY A 511 2.04 22.26 -24.16
N VAL A 512 2.78 21.24 -23.69
CA VAL A 512 4.25 21.29 -23.61
C VAL A 512 4.84 19.88 -23.74
N LYS A 513 5.89 19.71 -24.54
CA LYS A 513 6.70 18.48 -24.57
C LYS A 513 7.43 18.32 -23.23
N ILE A 514 6.86 17.49 -22.36
CA ILE A 514 7.44 17.11 -21.07
C ILE A 514 8.47 15.98 -21.28
N ALA A 515 9.62 16.09 -20.61
CA ALA A 515 10.60 15.03 -20.50
C ALA A 515 10.01 13.85 -19.71
N GLU A 516 10.05 12.66 -20.31
CA GLU A 516 9.53 11.41 -19.75
C GLU A 516 10.31 10.99 -18.50
N HIS A 517 9.90 11.46 -17.32
CA HIS A 517 10.06 10.78 -16.03
C HIS A 517 9.13 11.46 -15.00
N SER A 518 7.84 11.13 -15.04
CA SER A 518 6.92 11.48 -13.95
C SER A 518 6.05 10.29 -13.57
N GLU A 519 5.95 10.10 -12.26
CA GLU A 519 5.44 8.93 -11.54
C GLU A 519 3.95 8.63 -11.75
N ALA A 520 3.64 7.37 -11.43
CA ALA A 520 2.34 6.73 -11.51
C ALA A 520 1.27 7.48 -10.71
N GLY A 521 0.01 7.29 -11.10
CA GLY A 521 -1.14 8.05 -10.61
C GLY A 521 -1.37 7.93 -9.11
N TYR A 522 -1.08 9.00 -8.39
CA TYR A 522 -1.59 9.26 -7.04
C TYR A 522 -2.95 9.96 -7.12
N ILE A 523 -3.91 9.52 -6.31
CA ILE A 523 -5.13 10.27 -6.04
C ILE A 523 -4.90 11.05 -4.76
N GLU A 524 -5.06 12.37 -4.81
CA GLU A 524 -5.16 13.19 -3.60
C GLU A 524 -6.51 12.92 -2.92
N LEU A 525 -6.48 12.61 -1.62
CA LEU A 525 -7.65 12.46 -0.75
C LEU A 525 -8.57 13.71 -0.74
N ASN A 526 -8.02 14.88 -1.07
CA ASN A 526 -8.75 16.14 -1.10
C ASN A 526 -9.78 16.24 -2.25
N ASP A 527 -9.59 15.50 -3.35
CA ASP A 527 -10.57 15.46 -4.46
C ASP A 527 -11.82 14.61 -4.11
N LEU A 528 -11.75 13.76 -3.09
CA LEU A 528 -12.85 12.89 -2.64
C LEU A 528 -13.67 13.52 -1.51
N SER A 529 -13.05 14.33 -0.64
CA SER A 529 -13.72 14.93 0.53
C SER A 529 -14.67 16.07 0.15
N GLY A 530 -14.35 16.87 -0.88
CA GLY A 530 -15.22 17.95 -1.34
C GLY A 530 -16.55 17.44 -1.92
N ASP A 531 -16.48 16.46 -2.83
CA ASP A 531 -17.63 15.93 -3.57
C ASP A 531 -18.63 15.16 -2.69
N VAL A 532 -18.13 14.42 -1.69
CA VAL A 532 -18.96 13.61 -0.80
C VAL A 532 -19.69 14.49 0.21
N VAL A 533 -19.04 15.54 0.70
CA VAL A 533 -19.67 16.54 1.59
C VAL A 533 -20.72 17.34 0.82
N GLU A 534 -20.45 17.74 -0.42
CA GLU A 534 -21.42 18.52 -1.23
C GLU A 534 -22.66 17.69 -1.65
N LYS A 535 -22.49 16.39 -1.94
CA LYS A 535 -23.61 15.47 -2.24
C LYS A 535 -24.42 15.06 -1.01
N LEU A 536 -23.81 14.95 0.17
CA LEU A 536 -24.54 14.73 1.43
C LEU A 536 -25.34 15.97 1.84
N PHE A 537 -24.77 17.17 1.70
CA PHE A 537 -25.45 18.42 2.07
C PHE A 537 -26.59 18.79 1.11
N SER A 538 -26.46 18.51 -0.17
CA SER A 538 -27.52 18.81 -1.17
C SER A 538 -28.70 17.83 -1.14
N SER A 539 -28.50 16.59 -0.67
CA SER A 539 -29.56 15.58 -0.53
C SER A 539 -30.44 15.77 0.71
N ILE A 540 -29.95 16.47 1.73
CA ILE A 540 -30.65 16.61 3.03
C ILE A 540 -31.60 17.82 3.07
N PHE A 541 -31.45 18.80 2.15
CA PHE A 541 -32.21 20.06 2.19
C PHE A 541 -33.23 20.32 1.08
N ARG A 542 -33.61 19.31 0.27
CA ARG A 542 -34.72 19.48 -0.69
C ARG A 542 -35.67 18.28 -0.70
N ARG A 543 -36.72 18.34 0.13
CA ARG A 543 -38.15 18.17 -0.23
C ARG A 543 -39.06 17.79 0.96
N VAL A 544 -39.81 18.79 1.46
CA VAL A 544 -41.24 18.83 1.91
C VAL A 544 -41.70 17.91 3.08
N PRO A 545 -42.88 18.11 3.71
CA PRO A 545 -43.03 18.70 5.04
C PRO A 545 -43.76 17.78 6.06
N ILE A 546 -43.85 18.26 7.30
CA ILE A 546 -44.64 17.70 8.39
C ILE A 546 -46.14 17.80 8.09
N SER A 547 -46.84 16.66 8.01
CA SER A 547 -48.18 16.38 8.61
C SER A 547 -48.94 15.27 7.86
N SER A 548 -49.25 14.15 8.52
CA SER A 548 -50.57 13.46 8.48
C SER A 548 -50.50 11.99 8.96
N LEU A 549 -51.33 11.69 9.97
CA LEU A 549 -52.05 10.46 10.33
C LEU A 549 -51.47 9.03 10.12
N ARG A 550 -51.31 8.35 11.26
CA ARG A 550 -52.04 7.14 11.76
C ARG A 550 -52.32 5.95 10.83
N SER A 551 -52.07 4.77 11.43
CA SER A 551 -52.79 3.46 11.34
C SER A 551 -52.59 2.65 10.05
N SER A 552 -52.43 1.32 10.04
CA SER A 552 -52.62 0.24 11.03
C SER A 552 -52.18 -1.13 10.47
N VAL A 553 -51.99 -2.09 11.39
CA VAL A 553 -51.97 -3.57 11.25
C VAL A 553 -50.71 -4.18 10.61
N GLY A 554 -49.96 -5.14 11.18
CA GLY A 554 -50.11 -5.99 12.36
C GLY A 554 -49.69 -7.42 12.00
N LEU A 555 -48.74 -8.02 12.74
CA LEU A 555 -48.83 -9.39 13.27
C LEU A 555 -47.60 -9.76 14.12
N SER A 556 -47.88 -10.23 15.33
CA SER A 556 -46.97 -10.77 16.35
C SER A 556 -46.48 -12.18 16.01
N VAL A 557 -45.41 -12.67 16.67
CA VAL A 557 -45.48 -13.71 17.73
C VAL A 557 -44.08 -13.94 18.32
N ALA A 558 -43.98 -13.74 19.64
CA ALA A 558 -43.01 -14.37 20.52
C ALA A 558 -43.80 -15.02 21.68
N ALA A 559 -43.45 -16.25 22.07
CA ALA A 559 -43.80 -16.95 23.33
C ALA A 559 -43.26 -18.41 23.23
N ALA A 560 -42.81 -19.14 24.25
CA ALA A 560 -42.55 -18.95 25.69
C ALA A 560 -41.82 -20.23 26.18
N ALA A 561 -40.83 -20.13 27.08
CA ALA A 561 -40.81 -20.60 28.49
C ALA A 561 -41.50 -21.96 28.78
N SER A 562 -40.97 -22.84 29.67
CA SER A 562 -41.19 -22.71 31.13
C SER A 562 -40.60 -23.87 32.00
N PHE A 563 -40.48 -23.59 33.31
CA PHE A 563 -40.59 -24.46 34.53
C PHE A 563 -39.34 -24.92 35.36
N GLN A 564 -39.09 -24.19 36.49
CA GLN A 564 -39.18 -24.57 37.95
C GLN A 564 -38.53 -25.87 38.50
N ASN A 565 -38.16 -26.09 39.79
CA ASN A 565 -37.78 -25.33 41.01
C ASN A 565 -37.50 -26.36 42.17
N ARG A 566 -36.36 -26.27 42.91
CA ARG A 566 -36.05 -26.66 44.35
C ARG A 566 -36.16 -28.13 44.87
N PRO A 567 -35.61 -28.53 46.07
CA PRO A 567 -35.01 -27.78 47.22
C PRO A 567 -33.68 -28.32 47.85
N SER A 568 -33.13 -27.56 48.82
CA SER A 568 -32.00 -27.84 49.75
C SER A 568 -32.46 -28.41 51.12
N PRO A 569 -31.56 -28.95 51.98
CA PRO A 569 -31.12 -28.23 53.22
C PRO A 569 -29.63 -28.51 53.54
N SER A 570 -28.86 -27.89 54.45
CA SER A 570 -29.06 -27.17 55.72
C SER A 570 -27.71 -26.56 56.17
N GLY A 571 -27.73 -25.46 56.94
CA GLY A 571 -26.72 -25.23 58.00
C GLY A 571 -26.05 -23.85 58.11
N ALA A 572 -26.78 -22.89 58.70
CA ALA A 572 -26.37 -21.79 59.61
C ALA A 572 -25.16 -20.86 59.29
N ALA A 573 -25.15 -19.57 59.60
CA ALA A 573 -26.11 -18.50 59.85
C ALA A 573 -25.25 -17.24 60.12
N LEU A 574 -25.60 -16.07 59.60
CA LEU A 574 -25.61 -14.77 60.29
C LEU A 574 -26.05 -13.64 59.35
N SER A 575 -26.64 -12.62 59.96
CA SER A 575 -27.60 -11.60 59.51
C SER A 575 -27.16 -10.58 58.43
N PHE A 576 -28.11 -10.18 57.59
CA PHE A 576 -28.05 -9.03 56.68
C PHE A 576 -28.77 -7.80 57.25
N THR A 577 -28.13 -6.64 57.18
CA THR A 577 -28.76 -5.31 57.03
C THR A 577 -28.43 -4.78 55.63
N PRO A 578 -29.30 -3.96 55.00
CA PRO A 578 -29.18 -3.66 53.57
C PRO A 578 -28.09 -2.61 53.31
N ALA A 579 -27.13 -2.97 52.46
CA ALA A 579 -26.09 -2.07 51.98
C ALA A 579 -26.62 -1.12 50.92
N THR A 580 -26.23 0.14 51.07
CA THR A 580 -26.28 1.25 50.12
C THR A 580 -25.49 0.96 48.84
N PRO A 581 -25.80 1.65 47.72
CA PRO A 581 -25.27 1.29 46.40
C PRO A 581 -23.76 1.52 46.32
N LEU A 582 -23.05 0.48 45.88
CA LEU A 582 -21.62 0.51 45.59
C LEU A 582 -21.34 1.47 44.43
N SER A 583 -20.75 2.62 44.78
CA SER A 583 -19.94 3.43 43.90
C SER A 583 -18.79 2.58 43.35
N VAL A 584 -18.79 2.36 42.03
CA VAL A 584 -17.63 1.81 41.32
C VAL A 584 -16.52 2.85 41.45
N LYS A 585 -15.60 2.62 42.39
CA LYS A 585 -14.33 3.34 42.47
C LYS A 585 -13.64 3.19 41.12
N ALA A 586 -13.48 4.32 40.42
CA ALA A 586 -12.55 4.45 39.33
C ALA A 586 -11.19 3.92 39.79
N ALA A 587 -10.70 2.88 39.12
CA ALA A 587 -9.33 2.47 39.28
C ALA A 587 -8.44 3.67 38.90
N HIS A 588 -7.65 4.15 39.86
CA HIS A 588 -6.55 5.07 39.58
C HIS A 588 -5.62 4.42 38.55
N ILE A 589 -5.78 4.81 37.28
CA ILE A 589 -4.71 4.66 36.30
C ILE A 589 -3.63 5.64 36.77
N SER A 590 -2.57 5.12 37.37
CA SER A 590 -1.33 5.87 37.52
C SER A 590 -0.85 6.20 36.10
N SER A 591 -1.10 7.42 35.63
CA SER A 591 -0.58 7.92 34.36
C SER A 591 0.93 8.03 34.50
N ARG A 592 1.68 7.04 33.99
CA ARG A 592 3.11 7.23 33.78
C ARG A 592 3.28 8.41 32.82
N MET A 593 3.95 9.44 33.30
CA MET A 593 4.34 10.63 32.53
C MET A 593 5.09 10.18 31.27
N ALA A 594 4.65 10.64 30.09
CA ALA A 594 5.31 10.31 28.83
C ALA A 594 6.70 10.95 28.79
N HIS A 595 7.66 10.24 28.19
CA HIS A 595 9.04 10.69 28.07
C HIS A 595 9.58 10.39 26.67
N SER A 596 10.26 11.35 26.07
CA SER A 596 10.84 11.26 24.71
C SER A 596 12.26 11.81 24.68
N LYS A 597 13.15 11.20 23.89
CA LYS A 597 14.53 11.70 23.74
C LYS A 597 14.58 13.13 23.22
N VAL A 598 13.71 13.44 22.25
CA VAL A 598 13.60 14.77 21.65
C VAL A 598 12.15 15.14 21.36
N ILE A 599 11.78 16.35 21.76
CA ILE A 599 10.49 16.96 21.43
C ILE A 599 10.72 18.21 20.57
N ILE A 600 9.89 18.36 19.54
CA ILE A 600 9.87 19.49 18.62
C ILE A 600 8.59 20.29 18.89
N ILE A 601 8.71 21.60 19.10
CA ILE A 601 7.56 22.49 19.34
C ILE A 601 7.39 23.40 18.13
N GLY A 602 6.29 23.22 17.39
CA GLY A 602 5.98 23.95 16.17
C GLY A 602 5.66 23.02 15.00
N SER A 603 5.08 23.58 13.93
CA SER A 603 4.62 22.82 12.75
C SER A 603 4.98 23.45 11.40
N GLY A 604 5.88 24.43 11.39
CA GLY A 604 6.38 25.01 10.14
C GLY A 604 7.43 24.12 9.43
N PRO A 605 8.01 24.60 8.31
CA PRO A 605 9.04 23.87 7.55
C PRO A 605 10.24 23.44 8.39
N ALA A 606 10.66 24.27 9.35
CA ALA A 606 11.76 23.95 10.26
C ALA A 606 11.42 22.74 11.16
N ALA A 607 10.22 22.71 11.73
CA ALA A 607 9.78 21.64 12.63
C ALA A 607 9.67 20.30 11.90
N HIS A 608 9.01 20.28 10.75
CA HIS A 608 8.88 19.05 9.96
C HIS A 608 10.20 18.57 9.39
N THR A 609 11.09 19.47 8.95
CA THR A 609 12.42 19.05 8.50
C THR A 609 13.22 18.44 9.65
N ALA A 610 13.17 19.04 10.84
CA ALA A 610 13.82 18.47 12.02
C ALA A 610 13.26 17.07 12.35
N ALA A 611 11.93 16.93 12.32
CA ALA A 611 11.23 15.68 12.58
C ALA A 611 11.63 14.57 11.59
N ILE A 612 11.71 14.88 10.29
CA ILE A 612 12.13 13.95 9.24
C ILE A 612 13.53 13.40 9.51
N TYR A 613 14.49 14.27 9.86
CA TYR A 613 15.86 13.83 10.11
C TYR A 613 15.98 13.00 11.39
N LEU A 614 15.38 13.43 12.50
CA LEU A 614 15.42 12.73 13.78
C LEU A 614 14.69 11.38 13.74
N SER A 615 13.57 11.29 13.02
CA SER A 615 12.82 10.05 12.86
C SER A 615 13.59 9.04 12.00
N ARG A 616 14.28 9.49 10.94
CA ARG A 616 15.20 8.65 10.15
C ARG A 616 16.44 8.21 10.93
N ALA A 617 16.83 8.95 11.95
CA ALA A 617 17.87 8.56 12.90
C ALA A 617 17.34 7.63 14.01
N GLU A 618 16.09 7.13 13.90
CA GLU A 618 15.45 6.21 14.84
C GLU A 618 15.32 6.76 16.28
N LEU A 619 15.34 8.10 16.45
CA LEU A 619 15.18 8.78 17.75
C LEU A 619 13.73 8.97 18.18
N LYS A 620 12.76 8.56 17.35
CA LYS A 620 11.31 8.66 17.59
C LYS A 620 10.88 10.05 18.12
N PRO A 621 11.13 11.13 17.35
CA PRO A 621 10.79 12.47 17.79
C PRO A 621 9.28 12.63 17.96
N VAL A 622 8.89 13.40 18.98
CA VAL A 622 7.51 13.87 19.15
C VAL A 622 7.42 15.32 18.70
N LEU A 623 6.48 15.64 17.83
CA LEU A 623 6.25 17.00 17.33
C LEU A 623 4.88 17.50 17.79
N TYR A 624 4.87 18.63 18.51
CA TYR A 624 3.64 19.32 18.89
C TYR A 624 3.28 20.37 17.82
N GLU A 625 2.22 20.10 17.06
CA GLU A 625 1.85 20.95 15.92
C GLU A 625 0.94 22.15 16.29
N GLY A 626 0.41 22.15 17.51
CA GLY A 626 -0.48 23.19 18.04
C GLY A 626 -1.94 23.02 17.61
N MET A 627 -2.88 23.42 18.47
CA MET A 627 -4.30 23.52 18.11
C MET A 627 -4.61 25.00 17.83
N MET A 628 -4.41 25.46 16.59
CA MET A 628 -4.49 26.89 16.21
C MET A 628 -3.54 27.79 17.03
N ALA A 629 -2.38 27.27 17.42
CA ALA A 629 -1.40 27.99 18.21
C ALA A 629 -0.98 29.30 17.52
N ASN A 630 -0.95 30.40 18.26
CA ASN A 630 -0.68 31.75 17.74
C ASN A 630 -1.57 32.15 16.54
N ASN A 631 -2.84 31.69 16.53
CA ASN A 631 -3.81 31.91 15.46
C ASN A 631 -3.36 31.40 14.07
N THR A 632 -2.44 30.44 14.03
CA THR A 632 -1.96 29.81 12.81
C THR A 632 -2.29 28.32 12.85
N ALA A 633 -2.83 27.79 11.76
CA ALA A 633 -3.16 26.38 11.67
C ALA A 633 -1.89 25.50 11.69
N PRO A 634 -1.98 24.21 12.06
CA PRO A 634 -0.90 23.25 11.88
C PRO A 634 -0.33 23.30 10.45
N GLY A 635 0.99 23.43 10.32
CA GLY A 635 1.68 23.73 9.06
C GLY A 635 2.34 25.11 9.07
N GLY A 636 2.01 25.96 10.04
CA GLY A 636 2.62 27.29 10.19
C GLY A 636 2.16 28.28 9.12
N GLN A 637 2.90 29.38 8.95
CA GLN A 637 2.46 30.53 8.15
C GLN A 637 2.18 30.22 6.68
N LEU A 638 2.80 29.19 6.11
CA LEU A 638 2.54 28.76 4.73
C LEU A 638 1.09 28.29 4.51
N THR A 639 0.38 27.87 5.55
CA THR A 639 -1.06 27.54 5.45
C THR A 639 -1.92 28.75 5.11
N THR A 640 -1.38 29.96 5.30
CA THR A 640 -2.05 31.22 4.97
C THR A 640 -1.62 31.79 3.63
N THR A 641 -0.73 31.13 2.89
CA THR A 641 -0.27 31.56 1.55
C THR A 641 -0.92 30.74 0.44
N THR A 642 -1.16 31.35 -0.71
CA THR A 642 -1.72 30.64 -1.87
C THR A 642 -0.64 29.87 -2.60
N ASP A 643 0.18 30.53 -3.43
CA ASP A 643 1.21 29.86 -4.26
C ASP A 643 2.62 30.14 -3.74
N VAL A 644 3.39 29.07 -3.58
CA VAL A 644 4.81 29.09 -3.23
C VAL A 644 5.62 28.77 -4.47
N GLU A 645 6.20 29.80 -5.09
CA GLU A 645 6.99 29.67 -6.32
C GLU A 645 8.50 29.57 -6.06
N ASN A 646 8.94 29.86 -4.84
CA ASN A 646 10.35 29.98 -4.47
C ASN A 646 10.87 28.83 -3.58
N TYR A 647 10.11 27.75 -3.44
CA TYR A 647 10.57 26.52 -2.78
C TYR A 647 11.14 25.55 -3.84
N PRO A 648 12.45 25.24 -3.80
CA PRO A 648 13.09 24.41 -4.81
C PRO A 648 12.53 22.98 -4.81
N GLY A 649 12.35 22.40 -6.00
CA GLY A 649 11.70 21.10 -6.21
C GLY A 649 10.31 21.20 -6.84
N PHE A 650 9.70 22.39 -6.83
CA PHE A 650 8.38 22.66 -7.40
C PHE A 650 8.47 23.71 -8.52
N PRO A 651 8.93 23.34 -9.74
CA PRO A 651 9.17 24.31 -10.82
C PRO A 651 7.90 25.00 -11.33
N ASN A 652 6.72 24.46 -11.03
CA ASN A 652 5.42 25.02 -11.40
C ASN A 652 4.74 25.76 -10.24
N GLY A 653 5.45 25.97 -9.12
CA GLY A 653 4.84 26.40 -7.86
C GLY A 653 4.08 25.27 -7.17
N ILE A 654 3.76 25.47 -5.89
CA ILE A 654 2.94 24.56 -5.07
C ILE A 654 2.09 25.38 -4.10
N ASN A 655 0.89 24.90 -3.75
CA ASN A 655 0.10 25.58 -2.74
C ASN A 655 0.78 25.52 -1.36
N GLY A 656 0.71 26.60 -0.58
CA GLY A 656 1.33 26.66 0.74
C GLY A 656 0.88 25.57 1.71
N SER A 657 -0.41 25.26 1.75
CA SER A 657 -0.96 24.17 2.58
C SER A 657 -0.56 22.79 2.04
N GLU A 658 -0.56 22.60 0.72
CA GLU A 658 -0.16 21.34 0.08
C GLU A 658 1.32 21.01 0.34
N LEU A 659 2.19 22.02 0.31
CA LEU A 659 3.60 21.88 0.69
C LEU A 659 3.74 21.42 2.14
N MET A 660 2.97 22.00 3.06
CA MET A 660 3.02 21.64 4.48
C MET A 660 2.39 20.27 4.78
N ASP A 661 1.30 19.90 4.10
CA ASP A 661 0.71 18.56 4.17
C ASP A 661 1.71 17.50 3.70
N SER A 662 2.47 17.80 2.64
CA SER A 662 3.54 16.93 2.14
C SER A 662 4.67 16.77 3.15
N MET A 663 5.12 17.86 3.79
CA MET A 663 6.15 17.80 4.85
C MET A 663 5.66 17.05 6.10
N ARG A 664 4.39 17.24 6.47
CA ARG A 664 3.74 16.52 7.58
C ARG A 664 3.66 15.03 7.31
N ALA A 665 3.19 14.64 6.12
CA ALA A 665 3.14 13.25 5.69
C ALA A 665 4.54 12.61 5.67
N GLN A 666 5.56 13.34 5.22
CA GLN A 666 6.94 12.86 5.22
C GLN A 666 7.49 12.65 6.65
N SER A 667 7.13 13.51 7.60
CA SER A 667 7.48 13.34 9.02
C SER A 667 6.87 12.06 9.59
N ILE A 668 5.56 11.84 9.37
CA ILE A 668 4.82 10.65 9.83
C ILE A 668 5.39 9.38 9.20
N ARG A 669 5.70 9.41 7.90
CA ARG A 669 6.25 8.27 7.15
C ARG A 669 7.49 7.67 7.81
N PHE A 670 8.35 8.50 8.39
CA PHE A 670 9.58 8.05 9.05
C PHE A 670 9.43 7.76 10.55
N GLY A 671 8.23 7.92 11.11
CA GLY A 671 7.92 7.53 12.48
C GLY A 671 7.94 8.65 13.52
N THR A 672 7.82 9.92 13.09
CA THR A 672 7.50 11.02 14.02
C THR A 672 6.11 10.83 14.62
N GLU A 673 5.98 10.93 15.94
CA GLU A 673 4.69 11.05 16.61
C GLU A 673 4.27 12.52 16.59
N ILE A 674 3.17 12.83 15.91
CA ILE A 674 2.66 14.20 15.82
C ILE A 674 1.45 14.35 16.73
N ILE A 675 1.51 15.31 17.65
CA ILE A 675 0.45 15.62 18.61
C ILE A 675 -0.17 16.99 18.27
N THR A 676 -1.45 16.98 17.92
CA THR A 676 -2.24 18.18 17.60
C THR A 676 -2.72 18.89 18.87
N GLU A 677 -1.78 19.33 19.71
CA GLU A 677 -2.06 20.08 20.94
C GLU A 677 -1.05 21.23 21.09
N THR A 678 -1.48 22.33 21.70
CA THR A 678 -0.63 23.48 22.00
C THR A 678 0.15 23.23 23.29
N VAL A 679 1.47 23.40 23.25
CA VAL A 679 2.30 23.50 24.46
C VAL A 679 2.12 24.90 25.03
N SER A 680 1.69 25.03 26.28
CA SER A 680 1.45 26.33 26.93
C SER A 680 2.55 26.72 27.91
N ARG A 681 3.29 25.74 28.44
CA ARG A 681 4.38 25.97 29.39
C ARG A 681 5.50 24.96 29.23
N VAL A 682 6.74 25.43 29.33
CA VAL A 682 7.95 24.60 29.41
C VAL A 682 8.80 25.03 30.62
N ASP A 683 9.45 24.08 31.27
CA ASP A 683 10.43 24.30 32.33
C ASP A 683 11.79 23.76 31.87
N LEU A 684 12.72 24.68 31.64
CA LEU A 684 14.07 24.42 31.15
C LEU A 684 15.14 24.43 32.26
N SER A 685 14.74 24.56 33.53
CA SER A 685 15.67 24.70 34.67
C SER A 685 16.43 23.43 35.02
N SER A 686 15.92 22.26 34.62
CA SER A 686 16.51 20.94 34.88
C SER A 686 16.20 19.97 33.74
N ARG A 687 17.12 19.03 33.47
CA ARG A 687 16.89 17.91 32.53
C ARG A 687 16.43 16.64 33.28
N PRO A 688 15.51 15.83 32.72
CA PRO A 688 14.80 16.06 31.46
C PRO A 688 13.84 17.25 31.57
N PHE A 689 13.76 18.03 30.50
CA PHE A 689 12.90 19.22 30.42
C PHE A 689 11.43 18.82 30.54
N LYS A 690 10.61 19.71 31.10
CA LYS A 690 9.19 19.41 31.38
C LYS A 690 8.29 20.29 30.54
N LEU A 691 7.22 19.72 30.00
CA LEU A 691 6.27 20.39 29.14
C LEU A 691 4.84 20.17 29.65
N TRP A 692 4.03 21.22 29.57
CA TRP A 692 2.60 21.19 29.87
C TRP A 692 1.80 21.64 28.64
N LYS A 693 0.61 21.08 28.54
CA LYS A 693 -0.33 21.38 27.47
C LYS A 693 -1.25 22.52 27.89
N GLU A 694 -1.76 23.23 26.90
CA GLU A 694 -2.81 24.21 27.11
C GLU A 694 -4.00 23.57 27.84
N TYR A 695 -4.54 24.31 28.82
CA TYR A 695 -5.60 23.86 29.73
C TYR A 695 -5.21 22.76 30.74
N ALA A 696 -3.92 22.42 30.85
CA ALA A 696 -3.37 21.47 31.82
C ALA A 696 -1.99 21.93 32.33
N ASP A 697 -1.85 23.21 32.69
CA ASP A 697 -0.59 23.88 33.07
C ASP A 697 -0.66 24.61 34.42
N GLY A 698 -1.65 24.29 35.26
CA GLY A 698 -1.85 24.90 36.57
C GLY A 698 -0.71 24.63 37.57
N PRO A 699 -0.63 25.40 38.67
CA PRO A 699 0.46 25.31 39.65
C PRO A 699 0.62 23.95 40.35
N GLY A 700 -0.37 23.05 40.24
CA GLY A 700 -0.35 21.69 40.77
C GLY A 700 -0.43 20.59 39.70
N ASP A 701 -0.49 20.96 38.42
CA ASP A 701 -0.61 19.97 37.34
C ASP A 701 0.75 19.31 37.07
N ALA A 702 0.74 17.98 36.97
CA ALA A 702 1.92 17.23 36.56
C ALA A 702 2.25 17.54 35.09
N PRO A 703 3.56 17.58 34.71
CA PRO A 703 3.93 17.77 33.32
C PRO A 703 3.36 16.65 32.46
N ALA A 704 2.85 17.03 31.30
CA ALA A 704 2.27 16.10 30.34
C ALA A 704 3.35 15.25 29.66
N HIS A 705 4.53 15.84 29.43
CA HIS A 705 5.64 15.19 28.73
C HIS A 705 6.98 15.68 29.30
N THR A 706 7.98 14.80 29.31
CA THR A 706 9.38 15.18 29.55
C THR A 706 10.28 14.86 28.36
N ALA A 707 11.37 15.62 28.18
CA ALA A 707 12.32 15.39 27.11
C ALA A 707 13.79 15.64 27.46
N ASP A 708 14.69 14.84 26.90
CA ASP A 708 16.14 15.04 27.08
C ASP A 708 16.66 16.24 26.28
N ALA A 709 16.07 16.49 25.11
CA ALA A 709 16.35 17.62 24.22
C ALA A 709 15.07 18.27 23.68
N LEU A 710 15.13 19.57 23.36
CA LEU A 710 14.03 20.33 22.79
C LEU A 710 14.45 21.12 21.55
N ILE A 711 13.63 21.07 20.50
CA ILE A 711 13.76 21.93 19.32
C ILE A 711 12.60 22.92 19.30
N ILE A 712 12.90 24.21 19.45
CA ILE A 712 11.94 25.32 19.36
C ILE A 712 11.86 25.77 17.91
N ALA A 713 10.74 25.47 17.25
CA ALA A 713 10.46 25.81 15.86
C ALA A 713 9.09 26.48 15.70
N THR A 714 8.76 27.36 16.66
CA THR A 714 7.43 27.99 16.81
C THR A 714 7.15 29.12 15.83
N GLY A 715 8.13 29.54 15.04
CA GLY A 715 7.99 30.55 13.98
C GLY A 715 7.90 32.00 14.50
N ALA A 716 7.55 32.92 13.59
CA ALA A 716 7.35 34.34 13.89
C ALA A 716 6.29 34.95 12.96
N ASN A 717 5.16 35.39 13.51
CA ASN A 717 4.04 35.89 12.70
C ASN A 717 4.28 37.32 12.24
N ALA A 718 3.98 37.62 10.97
CA ALA A 718 3.99 39.00 10.50
C ALA A 718 2.87 39.82 11.19
N ARG A 719 3.20 41.05 11.62
CA ARG A 719 2.21 41.95 12.24
C ARG A 719 1.19 42.41 11.22
N ARG A 720 -0.08 42.25 11.55
CA ARG A 720 -1.23 42.72 10.78
C ARG A 720 -1.84 43.97 11.44
N LEU A 721 -2.65 44.72 10.70
CA LEU A 721 -3.25 45.97 11.18
C LEU A 721 -4.76 45.89 11.41
N ASP A 722 -5.37 44.73 11.10
CA ASP A 722 -6.79 44.45 11.24
C ASP A 722 -7.68 45.53 10.60
N LEU A 723 -7.31 45.97 9.39
CA LEU A 723 -8.07 46.98 8.66
C LEU A 723 -9.45 46.43 8.24
N PRO A 724 -10.52 47.26 8.26
CA PRO A 724 -11.77 46.93 7.58
C PRO A 724 -11.52 46.48 6.13
N GLY A 725 -12.04 45.31 5.76
CA GLY A 725 -11.82 44.66 4.46
C GLY A 725 -10.58 43.75 4.39
N GLU A 726 -9.68 43.80 5.38
CA GLU A 726 -8.43 43.03 5.35
C GLU A 726 -8.68 41.51 5.28
N GLN A 727 -9.61 40.99 6.06
CA GLN A 727 -9.93 39.56 6.08
C GLN A 727 -10.42 39.03 4.72
N GLN A 728 -11.11 39.87 3.93
CA GLN A 728 -11.63 39.49 2.62
C GLN A 728 -10.53 39.49 1.54
N TYR A 729 -9.63 40.47 1.59
CA TYR A 729 -8.60 40.66 0.56
C TYR A 729 -7.22 40.13 0.96
N TRP A 730 -7.08 39.50 2.13
CA TRP A 730 -5.88 38.77 2.52
C TRP A 730 -5.57 37.69 1.49
N GLN A 731 -4.34 37.69 0.94
CA GLN A 731 -3.90 36.87 -0.20
C GLN A 731 -4.65 37.09 -1.54
N ASN A 732 -5.59 38.02 -1.60
CA ASN A 732 -6.26 38.46 -2.83
C ASN A 732 -5.96 39.95 -3.12
N GLY A 733 -4.75 40.38 -2.76
CA GLY A 733 -4.29 41.76 -2.90
C GLY A 733 -3.50 42.27 -1.69
N ILE A 734 -3.72 41.70 -0.50
CA ILE A 734 -2.92 42.04 0.70
C ILE A 734 -1.92 40.93 1.00
N SER A 735 -0.67 41.30 1.25
CA SER A 735 0.43 40.40 1.65
C SER A 735 1.27 41.02 2.76
N ALA A 736 2.07 40.20 3.45
CA ALA A 736 3.07 40.65 4.42
C ALA A 736 4.51 40.24 4.04
N CYS A 737 4.71 39.75 2.81
CA CYS A 737 6.04 39.40 2.30
C CYS A 737 6.18 39.83 0.84
N ALA A 738 6.84 40.97 0.58
CA ALA A 738 7.08 41.42 -0.78
C ALA A 738 7.95 40.47 -1.61
N VAL A 739 8.91 39.77 -0.98
CA VAL A 739 9.81 38.84 -1.66
C VAL A 739 9.08 37.57 -2.13
N CYS A 740 8.06 37.16 -1.37
CA CYS A 740 7.25 35.99 -1.66
C CYS A 740 6.29 36.29 -2.81
N ASP A 741 5.45 37.32 -2.64
CA ASP A 741 4.27 37.49 -3.50
C ASP A 741 4.45 38.60 -4.55
N GLY A 742 5.50 39.42 -4.46
CA GLY A 742 5.67 40.60 -5.31
C GLY A 742 5.72 40.29 -6.81
N ALA A 743 6.13 39.08 -7.19
CA ALA A 743 6.25 38.63 -8.58
C ALA A 743 4.94 38.10 -9.19
N VAL A 744 3.93 37.84 -8.35
CA VAL A 744 2.64 37.24 -8.75
C VAL A 744 1.95 38.12 -9.80
N PRO A 745 1.31 37.53 -10.84
CA PRO A 745 0.77 38.28 -11.97
C PRO A 745 -0.19 39.43 -11.61
N ILE A 746 -0.94 39.32 -10.49
CA ILE A 746 -1.91 40.32 -10.06
C ILE A 746 -1.27 41.69 -9.72
N PHE A 747 0.03 41.71 -9.37
CA PHE A 747 0.75 42.93 -9.00
C PHE A 747 1.56 43.54 -10.15
N ARG A 748 1.70 42.83 -11.29
CA ARG A 748 2.52 43.29 -12.41
C ARG A 748 1.92 44.51 -13.09
N ASN A 749 2.73 45.55 -13.21
CA ASN A 749 2.36 46.84 -13.82
C ASN A 749 1.12 47.49 -13.17
N LYS A 750 0.93 47.27 -11.86
CA LYS A 750 -0.15 47.85 -11.06
C LYS A 750 0.38 48.78 -9.94
N PRO A 751 -0.45 49.71 -9.43
CA PRO A 751 -0.08 50.52 -8.27
C PRO A 751 -0.08 49.68 -6.99
N LEU A 752 1.05 49.68 -6.28
CA LEU A 752 1.27 48.91 -5.06
C LEU A 752 1.53 49.84 -3.88
N PHE A 753 1.11 49.41 -2.69
CA PHE A 753 1.28 50.16 -1.45
C PHE A 753 2.06 49.34 -0.43
N VAL A 754 2.94 50.01 0.32
CA VAL A 754 3.69 49.42 1.44
C VAL A 754 3.38 50.22 2.69
N ILE A 755 3.01 49.54 3.78
CA ILE A 755 2.85 50.20 5.08
C ILE A 755 4.05 49.88 5.96
N GLY A 756 4.75 50.93 6.37
CA GLY A 756 5.92 50.83 7.25
C GLY A 756 6.84 52.03 7.10
N GLY A 757 7.77 52.18 8.05
CA GLY A 757 8.71 53.30 8.05
C GLY A 757 10.16 52.92 8.38
N GLY A 758 10.44 51.64 8.62
CA GLY A 758 11.79 51.12 8.91
C GLY A 758 12.54 50.69 7.66
N ASP A 759 13.72 50.09 7.84
CA ASP A 759 14.51 49.57 6.73
C ASP A 759 13.75 48.48 5.95
N SER A 760 13.00 47.59 6.61
CA SER A 760 12.17 46.58 5.94
C SER A 760 11.19 47.18 4.93
N ALA A 761 10.53 48.28 5.31
CA ALA A 761 9.60 48.97 4.40
C ALA A 761 10.32 49.58 3.19
N ALA A 762 11.54 50.10 3.39
CA ALA A 762 12.35 50.64 2.30
C ALA A 762 12.85 49.52 1.36
N GLU A 763 13.30 48.40 1.91
CA GLU A 763 13.78 47.24 1.14
C GLU A 763 12.64 46.60 0.33
N GLU A 764 11.51 46.34 0.96
CA GLU A 764 10.34 45.75 0.30
C GLU A 764 9.76 46.68 -0.76
N ALA A 765 9.65 47.98 -0.48
CA ALA A 765 9.20 48.95 -1.48
C ALA A 765 10.13 48.99 -2.70
N MET A 766 11.45 49.00 -2.48
CA MET A 766 12.43 48.94 -3.56
C MET A 766 12.33 47.64 -4.35
N PHE A 767 12.12 46.51 -3.69
CA PHE A 767 11.93 45.21 -4.34
C PHE A 767 10.69 45.22 -5.24
N LEU A 768 9.55 45.73 -4.76
CA LEU A 768 8.30 45.81 -5.50
C LEU A 768 8.37 46.69 -6.75
N THR A 769 9.30 47.65 -6.83
CA THR A 769 9.49 48.48 -8.04
C THR A 769 9.88 47.69 -9.30
N LYS A 770 10.37 46.46 -9.12
CA LYS A 770 10.64 45.52 -10.22
C LYS A 770 9.37 45.04 -10.92
N TYR A 771 8.23 45.06 -10.23
CA TYR A 771 6.97 44.47 -10.71
C TYR A 771 5.87 45.52 -10.85
N GLY A 772 5.67 46.37 -9.84
CA GLY A 772 4.65 47.40 -9.84
C GLY A 772 4.91 48.53 -10.85
N SER A 773 3.84 49.19 -11.29
CA SER A 773 3.93 50.41 -12.10
C SER A 773 4.43 51.59 -11.25
N LYS A 774 3.93 51.70 -10.02
CA LYS A 774 4.35 52.68 -9.00
C LYS A 774 4.16 52.07 -7.61
N VAL A 775 5.07 52.38 -6.67
CA VAL A 775 5.03 51.89 -5.30
C VAL A 775 4.90 53.07 -4.33
N THR A 776 3.84 53.09 -3.52
CA THR A 776 3.62 54.15 -2.53
C THR A 776 3.88 53.63 -1.12
N VAL A 777 4.78 54.28 -0.38
CA VAL A 777 5.09 53.92 1.00
C VAL A 777 4.32 54.82 1.96
N LEU A 778 3.45 54.24 2.78
CA LEU A 778 2.68 54.93 3.80
C LEU A 778 3.44 54.92 5.12
N VAL A 779 3.93 56.09 5.51
CA VAL A 779 4.67 56.30 6.75
C VAL A 779 3.77 57.02 7.74
N ARG A 780 3.48 56.38 8.89
CA ARG A 780 2.63 56.95 9.94
C ARG A 780 3.18 58.26 10.54
N LYS A 781 4.50 58.42 10.55
CA LYS A 781 5.20 59.61 11.10
C LYS A 781 5.64 60.54 9.98
N ASP A 782 6.16 61.70 10.37
CA ASP A 782 6.73 62.74 9.52
C ASP A 782 8.15 62.41 9.01
N LYS A 783 8.75 61.32 9.49
CA LYS A 783 10.10 60.86 9.13
C LYS A 783 10.20 59.34 9.04
N LEU A 784 11.15 58.85 8.25
CA LEU A 784 11.51 57.43 8.18
C LEU A 784 12.37 57.02 9.40
N ARG A 785 12.12 55.83 9.94
CA ARG A 785 12.98 55.13 10.92
C ARG A 785 14.15 54.41 10.24
N ALA A 786 14.06 54.17 8.93
CA ALA A 786 15.10 53.54 8.13
C ALA A 786 16.47 54.24 8.29
N SER A 787 17.54 53.49 8.10
CA SER A 787 18.91 54.01 8.00
C SER A 787 18.99 55.14 6.96
N LYS A 788 19.87 56.12 7.20
CA LYS A 788 20.02 57.30 6.32
C LYS A 788 20.28 56.89 4.86
N THR A 789 21.08 55.85 4.66
CA THR A 789 21.42 55.32 3.33
C THR A 789 20.19 54.73 2.63
N MET A 790 19.39 53.92 3.34
CA MET A 790 18.18 53.34 2.77
C MET A 790 17.09 54.38 2.51
N ALA A 791 16.88 55.33 3.43
CA ALA A 791 15.96 56.43 3.22
C ALA A 791 16.33 57.26 1.97
N LYS A 792 17.62 57.55 1.76
CA LYS A 792 18.09 58.26 0.56
C LYS A 792 17.84 57.46 -0.72
N ARG A 793 18.08 56.15 -0.71
CA ARG A 793 17.82 55.26 -1.86
C ARG A 793 16.33 55.20 -2.19
N LEU A 794 15.48 55.09 -1.17
CA LEU A 794 14.03 55.02 -1.32
C LEU A 794 13.49 56.30 -1.96
N LEU A 795 13.87 57.47 -1.44
CA LEU A 795 13.42 58.78 -1.94
C LEU A 795 13.96 59.12 -3.33
N ALA A 796 15.09 58.55 -3.74
CA ALA A 796 15.69 58.78 -5.05
C ALA A 796 15.08 57.90 -6.16
N ASN A 797 14.28 56.87 -5.83
CA ASN A 797 13.73 55.96 -6.82
C ASN A 797 12.51 56.60 -7.52
N PRO A 798 12.51 56.77 -8.86
CA PRO A 798 11.44 57.45 -9.59
C PRO A 798 10.10 56.69 -9.60
N LYS A 799 10.11 55.38 -9.30
CA LYS A 799 8.88 54.57 -9.16
C LYS A 799 8.30 54.60 -7.75
N VAL A 800 8.99 55.20 -6.78
CA VAL A 800 8.54 55.23 -5.39
C VAL A 800 8.01 56.61 -5.02
N GLU A 801 6.87 56.63 -4.34
CA GLU A 801 6.35 57.82 -3.67
C GLU A 801 6.25 57.55 -2.16
N VAL A 802 6.80 58.43 -1.32
CA VAL A 802 6.68 58.29 0.14
C VAL A 802 5.64 59.29 0.65
N LYS A 803 4.54 58.78 1.20
CA LYS A 803 3.51 59.59 1.86
C LYS A 803 3.72 59.56 3.37
N PHE A 804 4.31 60.64 3.88
CA PHE A 804 4.47 60.88 5.32
C PHE A 804 3.15 61.20 5.99
N ASN A 805 3.10 61.03 7.32
CA ASN A 805 1.90 61.29 8.14
C ASN A 805 0.64 60.62 7.58
N THR A 806 0.76 59.45 6.97
CA THR A 806 -0.35 58.79 6.27
C THR A 806 -0.55 57.38 6.79
N VAL A 807 -1.80 57.01 7.04
CA VAL A 807 -2.21 55.67 7.48
C VAL A 807 -3.27 55.11 6.53
N ALA A 808 -3.32 53.80 6.37
CA ALA A 808 -4.45 53.14 5.73
C ALA A 808 -5.62 53.01 6.71
N VAL A 809 -6.85 53.14 6.21
CA VAL A 809 -8.08 53.11 6.99
C VAL A 809 -8.96 51.94 6.62
N GLU A 810 -9.05 51.60 5.34
CA GLU A 810 -9.97 50.55 4.84
C GLU A 810 -9.46 50.02 3.49
N VAL A 811 -9.62 48.71 3.26
CA VAL A 811 -9.29 48.04 1.99
C VAL A 811 -10.57 47.73 1.21
N GLN A 812 -10.59 48.10 -0.07
CA GLN A 812 -11.75 47.97 -0.94
C GLN A 812 -11.41 47.18 -2.22
N GLY A 813 -12.38 46.44 -2.74
CA GLY A 813 -12.17 45.50 -3.84
C GLY A 813 -13.48 44.96 -4.41
N GLU A 814 -13.37 43.90 -5.21
CA GLU A 814 -14.49 43.27 -5.88
C GLU A 814 -15.38 42.49 -4.88
N PRO A 815 -16.72 42.68 -4.89
CA PRO A 815 -17.64 42.02 -3.97
C PRO A 815 -17.99 40.61 -4.44
N ALA A 816 -16.98 39.75 -4.60
CA ALA A 816 -17.11 38.36 -5.01
C ALA A 816 -16.30 37.43 -4.10
N PRO A 817 -16.65 36.13 -3.99
CA PRO A 817 -15.79 35.14 -3.37
C PRO A 817 -14.43 35.12 -4.11
N ARG A 818 -13.33 35.42 -3.39
CA ARG A 818 -11.97 35.66 -3.94
C ARG A 818 -11.84 36.87 -4.87
N GLY A 819 -12.68 37.90 -4.68
CA GLY A 819 -12.53 39.18 -5.38
C GLY A 819 -11.20 39.87 -5.04
N LEU A 820 -10.61 40.56 -6.03
CA LEU A 820 -9.31 41.23 -5.87
C LEU A 820 -9.45 42.62 -5.21
N MET A 821 -8.41 43.02 -4.47
CA MET A 821 -8.24 44.40 -4.00
C MET A 821 -8.11 45.35 -5.19
N THR A 822 -8.84 46.48 -5.15
CA THR A 822 -8.79 47.51 -6.21
C THR A 822 -8.48 48.90 -5.69
N HIS A 823 -8.84 49.22 -4.44
CA HIS A 823 -8.66 50.55 -3.87
C HIS A 823 -8.23 50.46 -2.39
N LEU A 824 -7.54 51.51 -1.92
CA LEU A 824 -7.15 51.68 -0.54
C LEU A 824 -7.64 53.05 -0.06
N LYS A 825 -8.35 53.08 1.06
CA LYS A 825 -8.69 54.34 1.74
C LYS A 825 -7.53 54.72 2.66
N ILE A 826 -6.95 55.89 2.45
CA ILE A 826 -5.84 56.43 3.24
C ILE A 826 -6.24 57.73 3.94
N LYS A 827 -5.60 58.02 5.06
CA LYS A 827 -5.83 59.23 5.86
C LYS A 827 -4.52 59.89 6.22
N ASN A 828 -4.43 61.19 5.94
CA ASN A 828 -3.36 62.01 6.50
C ASN A 828 -3.71 62.36 7.96
N VAL A 829 -2.87 61.96 8.90
CA VAL A 829 -3.13 62.12 10.34
C VAL A 829 -2.91 63.55 10.85
N VAL A 830 -2.25 64.40 10.07
CA VAL A 830 -2.01 65.81 10.41
C VAL A 830 -3.12 66.70 9.85
N SER A 831 -3.47 66.56 8.57
CA SER A 831 -4.54 67.37 7.96
C SER A 831 -5.95 66.81 8.20
N GLY A 832 -6.06 65.54 8.62
CA GLY A 832 -7.33 64.83 8.79
C GLY A 832 -8.00 64.38 7.48
N THR A 833 -7.42 64.70 6.32
CA THR A 833 -7.98 64.41 5.00
C THR A 833 -7.97 62.91 4.69
N GLU A 834 -9.12 62.38 4.25
CA GLU A 834 -9.26 61.00 3.79
C GLU A 834 -9.40 60.96 2.26
N GLU A 835 -8.73 60.01 1.62
CA GLU A 835 -8.70 59.84 0.17
C GLU A 835 -8.82 58.35 -0.17
N VAL A 836 -9.55 58.01 -1.24
CA VAL A 836 -9.60 56.65 -1.80
C VAL A 836 -8.69 56.62 -3.03
N VAL A 837 -7.65 55.80 -2.98
CA VAL A 837 -6.63 55.70 -4.05
C VAL A 837 -6.69 54.33 -4.75
N PRO A 838 -6.44 54.26 -6.08
CA PRO A 838 -6.32 52.99 -6.78
C PRO A 838 -5.11 52.20 -6.26
N ALA A 839 -5.35 50.97 -5.83
CA ALA A 839 -4.34 50.11 -5.21
C ALA A 839 -4.69 48.65 -5.50
N SER A 840 -3.88 47.97 -6.31
CA SER A 840 -4.08 46.54 -6.61
C SER A 840 -3.26 45.64 -5.69
N GLY A 841 -2.41 46.20 -4.84
CA GLY A 841 -1.65 45.44 -3.85
C GLY A 841 -1.28 46.27 -2.63
N LEU A 842 -1.33 45.64 -1.45
CA LEU A 842 -0.94 46.20 -0.16
C LEU A 842 0.03 45.24 0.54
N PHE A 843 1.21 45.73 0.91
CA PHE A 843 2.26 44.96 1.58
C PHE A 843 2.56 45.52 2.97
N TYR A 844 2.43 44.68 4.00
CA TYR A 844 2.77 45.03 5.37
C TYR A 844 4.26 44.83 5.65
N ALA A 845 4.94 45.92 6.02
CA ALA A 845 6.36 45.94 6.42
C ALA A 845 6.54 46.57 7.81
N VAL A 846 5.71 46.14 8.76
CA VAL A 846 5.61 46.69 10.14
C VAL A 846 6.32 45.85 11.22
N GLY A 847 7.02 44.78 10.80
CA GLY A 847 7.76 43.87 11.69
C GLY A 847 7.04 42.53 11.88
N HIS A 848 7.68 41.63 12.63
CA HIS A 848 7.15 40.31 12.96
C HIS A 848 7.22 40.10 14.47
N ASP A 849 6.37 39.22 14.99
CA ASP A 849 6.35 38.82 16.38
C ASP A 849 6.83 37.36 16.49
N PRO A 850 8.09 37.12 16.94
CA PRO A 850 8.59 35.77 17.16
C PRO A 850 7.82 35.08 18.29
N ALA A 851 7.46 33.82 18.10
CA ALA A 851 6.65 33.04 19.04
C ALA A 851 7.47 32.51 20.23
N THR A 852 8.11 33.41 20.98
CA THR A 852 9.03 33.09 22.08
C THR A 852 8.40 33.17 23.47
N ALA A 853 7.09 33.38 23.56
CA ALA A 853 6.36 33.47 24.83
C ALA A 853 6.61 32.27 25.76
N LEU A 854 6.73 31.06 25.20
CA LEU A 854 6.98 29.82 25.94
C LEU A 854 8.32 29.81 26.68
N VAL A 855 9.35 30.44 26.11
CA VAL A 855 10.74 30.38 26.59
C VAL A 855 11.21 31.73 27.14
N LYS A 856 10.30 32.69 27.28
CA LYS A 856 10.60 34.05 27.72
C LYS A 856 11.25 34.03 29.10
N GLY A 857 12.45 34.60 29.19
CA GLY A 857 13.24 34.63 30.43
C GLY A 857 13.95 33.33 30.79
N GLN A 858 13.78 32.26 30.01
CA GLN A 858 14.50 30.99 30.17
C GLN A 858 15.64 30.83 29.16
N ILE A 859 15.48 31.41 27.96
CA ILE A 859 16.50 31.44 26.89
C ILE A 859 16.80 32.89 26.52
N GLU A 860 18.05 33.17 26.17
CA GLU A 860 18.47 34.48 25.68
C GLU A 860 17.71 34.86 24.39
N THR A 861 17.09 36.03 24.40
CA THR A 861 16.39 36.61 23.25
C THR A 861 16.95 38.01 22.97
N ASP A 862 16.96 38.41 21.71
CA ASP A 862 17.41 39.74 21.32
C ASP A 862 16.40 40.84 21.68
N ALA A 863 16.74 42.09 21.41
CA ALA A 863 15.87 43.23 21.72
C ALA A 863 14.52 43.23 20.98
N GLU A 864 14.38 42.41 19.93
CA GLU A 864 13.15 42.25 19.14
C GLU A 864 12.38 40.97 19.51
N GLY A 865 12.94 40.15 20.42
CA GLY A 865 12.31 38.95 20.97
C GLY A 865 12.66 37.65 20.25
N TYR A 866 13.60 37.66 19.30
CA TYR A 866 14.07 36.45 18.60
C TYR A 866 15.03 35.66 19.47
N ILE A 867 15.02 34.33 19.39
CA ILE A 867 15.97 33.49 20.14
C ILE A 867 17.37 33.70 19.58
N VAL A 868 18.33 33.99 20.47
CA VAL A 868 19.74 34.11 20.10
C VAL A 868 20.34 32.72 19.93
N THR A 869 20.84 32.43 18.73
CA THR A 869 21.59 31.20 18.42
C THR A 869 23.05 31.52 18.13
N LYS A 870 23.94 30.57 18.42
CA LYS A 870 25.34 30.69 17.96
C LYS A 870 25.36 30.72 16.42
N PRO A 871 25.96 31.74 15.79
CA PRO A 871 25.88 31.89 14.33
C PRO A 871 26.31 30.65 13.56
N GLY A 872 25.49 30.24 12.58
CA GLY A 872 25.72 29.03 11.77
C GLY A 872 25.27 27.72 12.41
N THR A 873 24.73 27.75 13.63
CA THR A 873 24.26 26.59 14.39
C THR A 873 22.85 26.83 14.94
N SER A 874 22.25 25.82 15.57
CA SER A 874 20.95 25.91 16.25
C SER A 874 21.08 26.02 17.78
N TYR A 875 22.30 25.98 18.32
CA TYR A 875 22.57 26.07 19.76
C TYR A 875 22.05 27.37 20.36
N THR A 876 21.25 27.24 21.42
CA THR A 876 20.76 28.37 22.23
C THR A 876 21.64 28.59 23.47
N SER A 877 21.27 29.53 24.34
CA SER A 877 21.93 29.74 25.64
C SER A 877 21.76 28.58 26.64
N VAL A 878 20.86 27.63 26.37
CA VAL A 878 20.58 26.48 27.25
C VAL A 878 21.02 25.17 26.54
N PRO A 879 22.00 24.42 27.09
CA PRO A 879 22.42 23.14 26.52
C PRO A 879 21.27 22.13 26.42
N GLY A 880 21.13 21.49 25.26
CA GLY A 880 20.02 20.57 24.96
C GLY A 880 18.75 21.24 24.46
N VAL A 881 18.72 22.58 24.37
CA VAL A 881 17.65 23.32 23.70
C VAL A 881 18.19 23.98 22.43
N PHE A 882 17.53 23.71 21.32
CA PHE A 882 17.88 24.16 19.98
C PHE A 882 16.76 25.05 19.43
N ALA A 883 17.08 25.99 18.55
CA ALA A 883 16.09 26.83 17.88
C ALA A 883 16.27 26.78 16.36
N ALA A 884 15.15 26.68 15.62
CA ALA A 884 15.15 26.57 14.17
C ALA A 884 14.02 27.37 13.52
N GLY A 885 14.26 27.83 12.30
CA GLY A 885 13.33 28.63 11.52
C GLY A 885 13.20 30.07 12.01
N ASP A 886 12.09 30.70 11.65
CA ASP A 886 11.88 32.15 11.85
C ASP A 886 11.93 32.58 13.32
N VAL A 887 11.79 31.69 14.31
CA VAL A 887 11.90 32.05 15.73
C VAL A 887 13.30 32.55 16.12
N GLN A 888 14.33 32.20 15.33
CA GLN A 888 15.71 32.67 15.47
C GLN A 888 16.25 33.41 14.24
N ASP A 889 15.48 33.47 13.14
CA ASP A 889 15.87 34.15 11.90
C ASP A 889 15.00 35.37 11.62
N LYS A 890 15.53 36.56 11.90
CA LYS A 890 14.92 37.83 11.52
C LYS A 890 15.40 38.38 10.16
N ARG A 891 16.40 37.74 9.55
CA ARG A 891 17.09 38.26 8.36
C ARG A 891 16.48 37.70 7.07
N TYR A 892 16.30 36.38 6.96
CA TYR A 892 15.86 35.75 5.71
C TYR A 892 14.35 35.47 5.70
N ARG A 893 13.83 34.79 6.74
CA ARG A 893 12.39 34.52 6.91
C ARG A 893 11.77 33.86 5.67
N GLN A 894 12.36 32.75 5.22
CA GLN A 894 11.89 31.99 4.06
C GLN A 894 11.66 30.53 4.45
N ALA A 895 10.69 29.88 3.80
CA ALA A 895 10.40 28.47 4.04
C ALA A 895 11.62 27.56 3.81
N ILE A 896 12.41 27.83 2.77
CA ILE A 896 13.60 27.05 2.43
C ILE A 896 14.75 27.24 3.45
N THR A 897 14.95 28.46 3.96
CA THR A 897 15.96 28.71 5.00
C THR A 897 15.51 28.10 6.33
N SER A 898 14.21 28.21 6.65
CA SER A 898 13.60 27.54 7.80
C SER A 898 13.78 26.03 7.74
N ALA A 899 13.47 25.39 6.61
CA ALA A 899 13.72 23.95 6.40
C ALA A 899 15.20 23.59 6.61
N GLY A 900 16.12 24.35 6.01
CA GLY A 900 17.57 24.16 6.19
C GLY A 900 18.00 24.23 7.66
N SER A 901 17.56 25.26 8.39
CA SER A 901 17.86 25.39 9.83
C SER A 901 17.21 24.28 10.69
N GLY A 902 16.06 23.74 10.27
CA GLY A 902 15.45 22.57 10.90
C GLY A 902 16.31 21.31 10.77
N CYS A 903 16.95 21.11 9.62
CA CYS A 903 17.94 20.05 9.44
C CYS A 903 19.14 20.23 10.38
N ILE A 904 19.69 21.44 10.49
CA ILE A 904 20.80 21.75 11.42
C ILE A 904 20.41 21.40 12.86
N ALA A 905 19.22 21.82 13.31
CA ALA A 905 18.75 21.51 14.66
C ALA A 905 18.55 20.02 14.92
N ALA A 906 18.08 19.26 13.96
CA ALA A 906 17.98 17.80 14.09
C ALA A 906 19.35 17.14 14.25
N LEU A 907 20.34 17.51 13.44
CA LEU A 907 21.66 16.91 13.48
C LEU A 907 22.42 17.27 14.77
N GLU A 908 22.27 18.50 15.25
CA GLU A 908 22.89 18.93 16.50
C GLU A 908 22.20 18.33 17.74
N ALA A 909 20.88 18.13 17.69
CA ALA A 909 20.15 17.43 18.74
C ALA A 909 20.49 15.94 18.79
N GLU A 910 20.60 15.27 17.64
CA GLU A 910 21.01 13.87 17.54
C GLU A 910 22.42 13.68 18.12
N LYS A 911 23.37 14.52 17.69
CA LYS A 911 24.74 14.50 18.22
C LYS A 911 24.76 14.70 19.74
N PHE A 912 24.01 15.67 20.26
CA PHE A 912 23.95 15.95 21.68
C PHE A 912 23.38 14.78 22.50
N ILE A 913 22.37 14.08 21.97
CA ILE A 913 21.81 12.87 22.59
C ILE A 913 22.85 11.74 22.57
N ALA A 914 23.52 11.52 21.45
CA ALA A 914 24.56 10.49 21.33
C ALA A 914 25.72 10.72 22.33
N GLU A 915 26.19 11.96 22.46
CA GLU A 915 27.24 12.33 23.43
C GLU A 915 26.76 12.21 24.89
N SER A 916 25.46 12.38 25.15
CA SER A 916 24.87 12.21 26.48
C SER A 916 24.68 10.74 26.89
N GLU A 917 24.54 9.82 25.92
CA GLU A 917 24.33 8.37 26.17
C GLU A 917 25.64 7.59 26.32
N GLY A 918 26.76 8.06 25.76
CA GLY A 918 28.06 7.37 25.75
C GLY A 918 28.91 7.49 27.02
N GLY A 919 28.38 8.05 28.12
CA GLY A 919 29.14 8.36 29.34
C GLY A 919 29.35 7.22 30.35
N ASP A 920 28.77 6.04 30.13
CA ASP A 920 28.68 4.95 31.14
C ASP A 920 29.43 3.64 30.79
N GLU A 921 30.38 3.63 29.84
CA GLU A 921 31.26 2.46 29.63
C GLU A 921 32.65 2.64 30.27
N PRO A 922 33.13 1.68 31.11
CA PRO A 922 34.51 1.68 31.60
C PRO A 922 35.49 1.36 30.45
N PRO A 923 36.69 1.95 30.43
CA PRO A 923 37.59 1.83 29.29
C PRO A 923 38.07 0.38 29.11
N LEU A 924 37.75 -0.21 27.96
CA LEU A 924 38.27 -1.51 27.55
C LEU A 924 39.79 -1.44 27.35
N VAL A 925 40.47 -2.28 28.13
CA VAL A 925 41.90 -2.56 28.13
C VAL A 925 42.37 -2.88 26.70
N THR A 926 43.29 -2.06 26.19
CA THR A 926 44.06 -2.33 24.98
C THR A 926 45.09 -3.42 25.29
N SER A 927 44.96 -4.60 24.69
CA SER A 927 45.99 -5.63 24.72
C SER A 927 47.15 -5.23 23.80
N THR A 928 48.29 -5.01 24.45
CA THR A 928 49.65 -4.88 23.92
C THR A 928 49.98 -5.94 22.87
N ILE A 929 50.33 -5.49 21.66
CA ILE A 929 51.39 -6.10 20.85
C ILE A 929 52.59 -5.17 21.00
N GLU A 930 53.64 -5.68 21.64
CA GLU A 930 54.94 -5.00 21.77
C GLU A 930 55.54 -4.78 20.38
N GLN A 931 55.79 -3.51 20.03
CA GLN A 931 56.83 -3.12 19.08
C GLN A 931 58.11 -2.85 19.85
N SER A 932 59.20 -3.50 19.41
CA SER A 932 60.56 -3.17 19.78
C SER A 932 60.92 -1.75 19.35
N THR A 933 61.27 -0.94 20.35
CA THR A 933 62.16 0.22 20.35
C THR A 933 63.01 0.46 19.09
N THR A 934 62.88 1.66 18.50
CA THR A 934 63.88 2.75 18.64
C THR A 934 63.39 4.05 17.96
N GLU A 935 63.19 5.08 18.81
CA GLU A 935 63.60 6.49 18.69
C GLU A 935 63.46 7.22 17.33
N GLU A 936 63.05 8.50 17.21
CA GLU A 936 62.47 9.54 18.04
C GLU A 936 62.24 10.74 17.07
N GLY A 937 61.28 11.63 17.37
CA GLY A 937 61.30 13.01 16.86
C GLY A 937 60.27 13.36 15.77
N GLY A 938 59.03 13.58 16.21
CA GLY A 938 57.84 13.81 15.39
C GLY A 938 57.71 15.20 14.75
N LYS A 939 57.14 15.19 13.53
CA LYS A 939 56.33 16.27 12.95
C LYS A 939 54.89 15.75 12.84
N GLY A 940 53.97 16.38 13.57
CA GLY A 940 52.55 16.10 13.48
C GLY A 940 51.89 16.79 12.28
N ALA A 941 51.08 16.05 11.54
CA ALA A 941 49.94 16.50 10.72
C ALA A 941 49.15 15.27 10.22
N PRO A 942 47.86 15.40 9.89
CA PRO A 942 46.81 16.01 10.71
C PRO A 942 45.59 15.09 10.87
N SER A 943 44.83 15.28 11.95
CA SER A 943 43.46 14.81 12.08
C SER A 943 42.57 15.55 11.08
N LEU A 944 41.69 14.83 10.39
CA LEU A 944 40.71 15.36 9.44
C LEU A 944 39.68 16.24 10.17
N GLU A 945 40.00 17.52 10.34
CA GLU A 945 39.04 18.59 10.61
C GLU A 945 38.22 18.85 9.33
N TYR A 946 36.90 18.94 9.49
CA TYR A 946 36.01 19.52 8.48
C TYR A 946 36.32 21.03 8.41
N THR A 947 37.22 21.43 7.50
CA THR A 947 37.47 22.84 7.23
C THR A 947 36.26 23.45 6.54
N SER A 948 35.70 24.49 7.17
CA SER A 948 34.69 25.39 6.60
C SER A 948 35.17 25.93 5.25
N ASN A 949 34.36 25.74 4.21
CA ASN A 949 34.54 26.39 2.92
C ASN A 949 34.39 27.91 3.10
N PRO A 950 35.40 28.75 2.79
CA PRO A 950 35.36 30.19 3.06
C PRO A 950 34.53 31.00 2.04
N LEU A 951 33.63 30.37 1.29
CA LEU A 951 32.75 31.02 0.32
C LEU A 951 31.26 30.62 0.43
N LEU A 952 30.81 30.18 1.61
CA LEU A 952 29.39 30.00 1.92
C LEU A 952 29.01 30.66 3.24
#